data_AF-A0A1L9WTZ7-F1
#
_entry.id   AF-A0A1L9WTZ7-F1
#
_cell.length_a   1.000
_cell.length_b   1.000
_cell.length_c   1.000
_cell.angle_alpha   90.00
_cell.angle_beta   90.00
_cell.angle_gamma   90.00
#
_symmetry.space_group_name_H-M   'P 1'
#
loop_
_entity.id
_entity.type
_entity.pdbx_description
1 polymer ?
#
loop_
_entity_poly.entity_id
_entity_poly.type
_entity_poly.pdbx_seq_one_letter_code
_entity_poly.pdbx_strand_id
1 'polypeptide(L)'
;MRGSSLFGPATAGFAAGLRLSPLLLSSLASALTFQSVSEPELDLSPLGHIALTGDFDALAYYQYTAQTNTSTGDNDAQALLTPLPNGILTTLSTSNADIRAMCPFTQEDGTFSGIFVGGNFTSLGGVKSEGVALYHPSTNQVTSLSGLSGSVSALLCDQETNSVYVGGNFTYYNTSNAVAWVGTSGWSNLTFGGFNGPVSSILKDSDGNIVFGGFFDGIGNSTSSKKGEQVINLQNATITSDANSTASGFVDPRNIVCQSSGEDGAGKTWLLDDYSPGYWRADMQFEYTPTKLRLYNTHYEGRGTKTFLFRRLPDNGIMNLTYTDPDTGNAAYCDQSCSLSSNATEKYREFTFVNHAAMSGFEIEILDWYGKGAGLNGIELLEDNIFAYAINAFNEPTCANSSYPSKSTRTGSWSATASGQSSSAYLTAEVTNSNATEASVVFEPDVKHSGNYSIKLYTPGCDQDDTCSSRGIVNVTVTASSDSSEPVQTLVYQTNEYEKYDTIYTGHVDASDSSFRPRVKLTPVANQGDITVVASRVQFVAISVSGISDDQLNGLYEYDPTTKKGTNVSVSAIDQAGLALDSEASITSLASHGSTIYVGGNFSSSSINNIMYIAQDGNATAMPKSGLNSGVNALTTLDNVLYVGGNFTDTSDGGNEGLSYVAAYSFGTKAWSALGGGVNGRVTSVVALSLNISADLNETVVGVSGEFDQLLSFEQTSSTNVSGFAVWVPSRKNWLPNLNVSQLEFAGQLSAYAKVDNTTILAGSLSTGGLAAAGAAALLYDDDLGLEALLTDRNTTGETFTGIFDTSSSRNRTILGGHFSTNATNGSVIENFAIIDGRDGSISGLGAGVDSNSTFLTFMISDEVLYAGGNITGKVGSSTLNGFVLYNLNNDTFVKNQPPRLTGHGVSVNAIAARPSAKEVYFGGQFQTAGALPCPGVCFWDTSDQQWNRPGASLDGTVLALEWLSNKQLLAVGNLSVNGNQTAIATYKPKGQTWTAFSGASSSELPGTVTAFTPANSAVSKFWLGGTYNNGSSFLAAYDGSSFQFVRNAFDKGTIIRGLEILPLSKNHDAVSTLNDDQTLLVTGHLVIPDFGNASAALFNGTTATPFILSTKSNGEAGSMSQVFFENKNPYTSGGKHLSNGIVVLISFCLALGCVFLIVICGVIFNKIQRRRQGYMRAPQAVGTDRPSNMRRLPPEYLFNSIKQPNPAAPTI
;
A
#
# COMPACT_ATOMS: atom_id res chain seq x y z
N MET A 1 9.00 56.92 -17.05
CA MET A 1 9.58 58.14 -16.45
C MET A 1 10.87 57.75 -15.74
N ARG A 2 11.99 58.41 -16.05
CA ARG A 2 13.21 58.43 -15.21
C ARG A 2 12.82 59.05 -13.86
N GLY A 3 13.31 58.72 -12.67
CA GLY A 3 14.51 58.01 -12.22
C GLY A 3 15.03 58.78 -10.99
N SER A 4 15.51 58.10 -9.95
CA SER A 4 16.49 58.68 -9.01
C SER A 4 17.15 57.60 -8.18
N SER A 5 18.42 57.38 -8.51
CA SER A 5 19.50 56.77 -7.75
C SER A 5 19.76 57.46 -6.41
N LEU A 6 20.48 56.80 -5.49
CA LEU A 6 21.67 57.36 -4.86
C LEU A 6 22.43 56.27 -4.06
N PHE A 7 23.58 55.84 -4.61
CA PHE A 7 24.70 55.33 -3.83
C PHE A 7 25.60 56.51 -3.44
N GLY A 8 26.18 56.49 -2.24
CA GLY A 8 27.27 57.34 -1.77
C GLY A 8 27.65 57.05 -0.31
N PRO A 9 28.91 57.21 0.14
CA PRO A 9 29.70 56.06 0.58
C PRO A 9 30.38 56.17 1.97
N ALA A 10 30.83 55.01 2.47
CA ALA A 10 32.08 54.70 3.18
C ALA A 10 32.38 55.14 4.64
N THR A 11 32.94 54.16 5.37
CA THR A 11 33.93 54.17 6.48
C THR A 11 33.52 54.16 7.98
N ALA A 12 34.14 53.19 8.68
CA ALA A 12 34.43 53.04 10.11
C ALA A 12 33.23 52.73 11.05
N GLY A 13 33.29 51.78 12.00
CA GLY A 13 34.40 50.99 12.50
C GLY A 13 33.92 49.89 13.45
N PHE A 14 34.88 49.03 13.82
CA PHE A 14 34.76 47.94 14.77
C PHE A 14 34.22 48.37 16.14
N ALA A 15 33.55 47.41 16.79
CA ALA A 15 33.31 47.30 18.24
C ALA A 15 32.14 48.11 18.84
N ALA A 16 30.97 47.48 18.88
CA ALA A 16 30.08 47.52 20.04
C ALA A 16 29.36 46.19 20.15
N GLY A 17 30.08 45.20 20.69
CA GLY A 17 29.50 43.93 21.08
C GLY A 17 28.62 44.04 22.31
N LEU A 18 27.75 43.04 22.44
CA LEU A 18 26.97 42.69 23.63
C LEU A 18 25.88 43.69 24.03
N ARG A 19 24.64 43.37 23.62
CA ARG A 19 23.52 43.02 24.50
C ARG A 19 22.22 43.13 23.72
N LEU A 20 21.74 42.01 23.17
CA LEU A 20 20.33 41.70 22.88
C LEU A 20 20.25 40.33 22.19
N SER A 21 20.56 39.28 22.94
CA SER A 21 20.19 37.89 22.60
C SER A 21 20.14 37.16 23.95
N PRO A 22 18.93 36.87 24.46
CA PRO A 22 18.42 35.52 24.26
C PRO A 22 16.90 35.52 24.05
N LEU A 23 16.43 35.29 22.84
CA LEU A 23 15.01 34.97 22.57
C LEU A 23 14.82 34.28 21.19
N LEU A 24 15.85 33.57 20.71
CA LEU A 24 15.80 32.76 19.49
C LEU A 24 16.54 31.44 19.72
N LEU A 25 15.99 30.62 20.63
CA LEU A 25 16.15 29.17 20.63
C LEU A 25 14.74 28.58 20.52
N SER A 26 13.98 29.02 19.53
CA SER A 26 12.89 28.22 19.01
C SER A 26 13.55 27.08 18.24
N SER A 27 13.38 25.84 18.71
CA SER A 27 13.64 24.65 17.92
C SER A 27 13.05 24.84 16.53
N LEU A 28 13.88 24.75 15.49
CA LEU A 28 13.39 24.68 14.11
C LEU A 28 12.63 23.37 13.99
N ALA A 29 11.30 23.43 14.10
CA ALA A 29 10.42 22.32 13.79
C ALA A 29 10.76 21.86 12.36
N SER A 30 11.32 20.67 12.24
CA SER A 30 11.81 20.11 10.99
C SER A 30 10.79 19.10 10.49
N ALA A 31 9.87 19.55 9.65
CA ALA A 31 8.86 18.70 9.02
C ALA A 31 9.41 18.05 7.73
N LEU A 32 8.89 16.88 7.36
CA LEU A 32 9.12 16.27 6.05
C LEU A 32 8.74 17.26 4.94
N THR A 33 9.65 17.50 3.99
CA THR A 33 9.39 18.37 2.82
C THR A 33 9.20 17.53 1.57
N PHE A 34 8.06 17.68 0.91
CA PHE A 34 7.76 17.00 -0.35
C PHE A 34 7.94 17.96 -1.52
N GLN A 35 8.57 17.48 -2.60
CA GLN A 35 8.75 18.26 -3.81
C GLN A 35 7.46 18.19 -4.65
N SER A 36 6.85 19.35 -4.91
CA SER A 36 5.74 19.45 -5.85
C SER A 36 6.22 19.31 -7.30
N VAL A 37 5.36 18.75 -8.13
CA VAL A 37 5.54 18.64 -9.58
C VAL A 37 5.05 19.94 -10.22
N SER A 38 5.81 20.49 -11.15
CA SER A 38 5.37 21.63 -11.96
C SER A 38 4.57 21.11 -13.14
N GLU A 39 3.24 21.18 -13.06
CA GLU A 39 2.38 20.89 -14.21
C GLU A 39 2.34 22.09 -15.19
N PRO A 40 2.09 21.87 -16.50
CA PRO A 40 1.80 22.94 -17.44
C PRO A 40 0.56 23.72 -16.98
N GLU A 41 0.60 25.05 -17.07
CA GLU A 41 -0.56 25.88 -16.75
C GLU A 41 -1.63 25.71 -17.86
N LEU A 42 -2.63 24.85 -17.62
CA LEU A 42 -3.73 24.57 -18.53
C LEU A 42 -4.72 25.77 -18.56
N ASP A 43 -5.26 26.11 -19.73
CA ASP A 43 -6.41 27.04 -19.86
C ASP A 43 -7.67 26.26 -20.25
N LEU A 44 -8.35 25.71 -19.24
CA LEU A 44 -9.55 24.88 -19.44
C LEU A 44 -10.83 25.70 -19.63
N SER A 45 -10.77 27.03 -19.42
CA SER A 45 -11.93 27.93 -19.49
C SER A 45 -12.73 27.86 -20.80
N PRO A 46 -12.13 27.67 -22.00
CA PRO A 46 -12.89 27.60 -23.25
C PRO A 46 -13.70 26.31 -23.41
N LEU A 47 -13.42 25.28 -22.60
CA LEU A 47 -14.01 23.95 -22.73
C LEU A 47 -15.32 23.79 -21.93
N GLY A 48 -15.63 24.72 -21.03
CA GLY A 48 -16.78 24.60 -20.12
C GLY A 48 -16.58 23.50 -19.09
N HIS A 49 -17.65 22.77 -18.73
CA HIS A 49 -17.50 21.60 -17.86
C HIS A 49 -16.71 20.48 -18.55
N ILE A 50 -15.92 19.75 -17.76
CA ILE A 50 -15.02 18.71 -18.22
C ILE A 50 -15.23 17.45 -17.38
N ALA A 51 -15.22 16.28 -18.01
CA ALA A 51 -15.34 15.02 -17.33
C ALA A 51 -14.41 13.95 -17.91
N LEU A 52 -13.99 13.05 -17.03
CA LEU A 52 -13.04 11.97 -17.22
C LEU A 52 -13.80 10.64 -17.07
N THR A 53 -13.57 9.69 -17.97
CA THR A 53 -14.16 8.34 -17.88
C THR A 53 -13.09 7.26 -17.98
N GLY A 54 -13.34 6.08 -17.43
CA GLY A 54 -12.47 4.93 -17.56
C GLY A 54 -12.87 3.73 -16.71
N ASP A 55 -11.88 2.88 -16.49
CA ASP A 55 -11.89 1.67 -15.67
C ASP A 55 -11.01 1.92 -14.44
N PHE A 56 -11.61 2.54 -13.44
CA PHE A 56 -10.99 2.88 -12.17
C PHE A 56 -12.04 3.04 -11.07
N ASP A 57 -11.64 2.81 -9.83
CA ASP A 57 -12.45 3.02 -8.62
C ASP A 57 -12.00 4.26 -7.84
N ALA A 58 -10.77 4.73 -8.08
CA ALA A 58 -10.24 5.97 -7.53
C ALA A 58 -9.29 6.69 -8.50
N LEU A 59 -9.17 8.00 -8.36
CA LEU A 59 -8.30 8.85 -9.18
C LEU A 59 -7.61 9.96 -8.38
N ALA A 60 -6.40 10.31 -8.80
CA ALA A 60 -5.57 11.32 -8.20
C ALA A 60 -4.81 12.14 -9.24
N TYR A 61 -4.57 13.41 -8.94
CA TYR A 61 -3.57 14.21 -9.67
C TYR A 61 -2.15 13.82 -9.26
N TYR A 62 -1.24 13.93 -10.23
CA TYR A 62 0.19 13.82 -9.98
C TYR A 62 0.82 15.17 -9.60
N GLN A 63 0.71 15.53 -8.33
CA GLN A 63 1.15 16.81 -7.76
C GLN A 63 2.48 16.75 -7.02
N TYR A 64 2.96 15.57 -6.61
CA TYR A 64 4.20 15.39 -5.84
C TYR A 64 5.04 14.26 -6.40
N THR A 65 6.36 14.44 -6.44
CA THR A 65 7.29 13.43 -7.01
C THR A 65 7.29 12.12 -6.25
N ALA A 66 6.87 12.13 -4.98
CA ALA A 66 6.73 10.95 -4.13
C ALA A 66 5.40 10.20 -4.32
N GLN A 67 4.48 10.69 -5.16
CA GLN A 67 3.30 9.92 -5.56
C GLN A 67 3.72 8.85 -6.55
N THR A 68 3.43 7.60 -6.21
CA THR A 68 3.73 6.45 -7.06
C THR A 68 2.50 5.57 -7.13
N ASN A 69 2.23 5.02 -8.31
CA ASN A 69 1.14 4.05 -8.51
C ASN A 69 1.62 2.60 -8.34
N THR A 70 2.77 2.40 -7.70
CA THR A 70 3.33 1.08 -7.41
C THR A 70 2.72 0.55 -6.12
N SER A 71 1.91 -0.50 -6.24
CA SER A 71 1.62 -1.36 -5.08
C SER A 71 2.95 -1.87 -4.52
N THR A 72 3.03 -2.01 -3.20
CA THR A 72 4.12 -2.76 -2.56
C THR A 72 4.01 -4.20 -3.06
N GLY A 73 4.78 -4.54 -4.09
CA GLY A 73 4.69 -5.81 -4.83
C GLY A 73 5.07 -7.07 -4.03
N ASP A 74 5.36 -6.93 -2.73
CA ASP A 74 5.51 -8.02 -1.78
C ASP A 74 4.28 -8.05 -0.87
N ASN A 75 3.49 -9.11 -0.97
CA ASN A 75 2.26 -9.29 -0.17
C ASN A 75 2.52 -9.34 1.35
N ASP A 76 3.78 -9.49 1.78
CA ASP A 76 4.17 -9.67 3.19
C ASP A 76 4.92 -8.46 3.77
N ALA A 77 5.26 -7.46 2.93
CA ALA A 77 5.99 -6.28 3.36
C ALA A 77 5.02 -5.19 3.85
N GLN A 78 5.26 -4.66 5.05
CA GLN A 78 4.61 -3.43 5.50
C GLN A 78 5.52 -2.23 5.21
N ALA A 79 4.97 -1.03 5.38
CA ALA A 79 5.70 0.20 5.18
C ALA A 79 5.43 1.20 6.30
N LEU A 80 6.41 2.06 6.55
CA LEU A 80 6.20 3.37 7.13
C LEU A 80 5.66 4.30 6.04
N LEU A 81 4.54 4.93 6.32
CA LEU A 81 3.79 5.75 5.38
C LEU A 81 3.55 7.14 5.97
N THR A 82 3.30 8.11 5.11
CA THR A 82 2.87 9.45 5.55
C THR A 82 1.94 10.07 4.53
N PRO A 83 0.92 10.85 4.96
CA PRO A 83 0.10 11.62 4.04
C PRO A 83 0.90 12.77 3.43
N LEU A 84 0.85 12.86 2.11
CA LEU A 84 1.24 14.06 1.37
C LEU A 84 0.26 15.21 1.65
N PRO A 85 0.60 16.46 1.30
CA PRO A 85 -0.30 17.58 1.56
C PRO A 85 -1.67 17.48 0.86
N ASN A 86 -1.77 16.67 -0.20
CA ASN A 86 -3.04 16.35 -0.89
C ASN A 86 -3.78 15.12 -0.31
N GLY A 87 -3.32 14.58 0.82
CA GLY A 87 -3.94 13.45 1.53
C GLY A 87 -3.51 12.06 1.05
N ILE A 88 -2.87 11.95 -0.11
CA ILE A 88 -2.41 10.67 -0.66
C ILE A 88 -1.24 10.15 0.18
N LEU A 89 -1.26 8.86 0.50
CA LEU A 89 -0.19 8.20 1.23
C LEU A 89 1.00 7.92 0.33
N THR A 90 2.20 8.20 0.84
CA THR A 90 3.46 7.81 0.22
C THR A 90 4.26 6.93 1.16
N THR A 91 5.09 6.05 0.59
CA THR A 91 5.98 5.16 1.33
C THR A 91 7.28 5.86 1.69
N LEU A 92 7.62 5.84 2.96
CA LEU A 92 8.87 6.40 3.51
C LEU A 92 9.97 5.35 3.59
N SER A 93 9.62 4.15 4.06
CA SER A 93 10.52 3.02 4.27
C SER A 93 9.71 1.73 4.31
N THR A 94 10.24 0.64 3.78
CA THR A 94 9.59 -0.68 3.80
C THR A 94 10.20 -1.58 4.87
N SER A 95 9.40 -2.49 5.43
CA SER A 95 9.85 -3.61 6.26
C SER A 95 9.58 -4.92 5.55
N ASN A 96 10.40 -5.93 5.81
CA ASN A 96 10.23 -7.27 5.23
C ASN A 96 9.24 -8.16 6.00
N ALA A 97 8.51 -7.59 6.97
CA ALA A 97 7.41 -8.23 7.70
C ALA A 97 6.55 -7.16 8.42
N ASP A 98 5.69 -7.57 9.35
CA ASP A 98 4.77 -6.70 10.07
C ASP A 98 5.45 -5.72 11.03
N ILE A 99 4.94 -4.49 11.01
CA ILE A 99 5.13 -3.49 12.06
C ILE A 99 3.93 -3.59 13.00
N ARG A 100 4.16 -3.64 14.31
CA ARG A 100 3.11 -3.86 15.33
C ARG A 100 2.96 -2.71 16.31
N ALA A 101 4.04 -1.99 16.60
CA ALA A 101 4.03 -0.89 17.55
C ALA A 101 4.92 0.24 17.04
N MET A 102 4.49 1.47 17.30
CA MET A 102 5.28 2.66 17.05
C MET A 102 5.17 3.59 18.25
N CYS A 103 6.28 4.22 18.60
CA CYS A 103 6.29 5.12 19.73
C CYS A 103 7.33 6.24 19.56
N PRO A 104 6.92 7.52 19.57
CA PRO A 104 7.84 8.64 19.49
C PRO A 104 8.55 8.87 20.82
N PHE A 105 9.89 8.83 20.83
CA PHE A 105 10.69 8.99 22.04
C PHE A 105 11.34 10.38 22.11
N THR A 106 10.89 11.15 23.11
CA THR A 106 11.53 12.38 23.56
C THR A 106 12.21 12.12 24.89
N GLN A 107 13.50 12.46 24.99
CA GLN A 107 14.28 12.29 26.21
C GLN A 107 13.84 13.27 27.29
N GLU A 108 14.24 13.01 28.54
CA GLU A 108 13.94 13.86 29.70
C GLU A 108 14.37 15.33 29.49
N ASP A 109 15.44 15.57 28.73
CA ASP A 109 15.94 16.92 28.41
C ASP A 109 15.16 17.65 27.31
N GLY A 110 14.13 17.00 26.74
CA GLY A 110 13.31 17.51 25.63
C GLY A 110 13.85 17.18 24.24
N THR A 111 14.95 16.45 24.12
CA THR A 111 15.52 16.06 22.83
C THR A 111 14.70 14.94 22.19
N PHE A 112 14.13 15.19 21.02
CA PHE A 112 13.46 14.15 20.23
C PHE A 112 14.50 13.21 19.61
N SER A 113 14.47 11.94 20.00
CA SER A 113 15.44 10.94 19.53
C SER A 113 15.00 10.26 18.24
N GLY A 114 13.70 10.09 18.04
CA GLY A 114 13.15 9.37 16.89
C GLY A 114 11.92 8.56 17.28
N ILE A 115 11.41 7.77 16.34
CA ILE A 115 10.28 6.88 16.54
C ILE A 115 10.81 5.46 16.66
N PHE A 116 10.58 4.83 17.81
CA PHE A 116 10.81 3.39 17.96
C PHE A 116 9.74 2.65 17.16
N VAL A 117 10.17 1.75 16.29
CA VAL A 117 9.33 0.92 15.44
C VAL A 117 9.58 -0.53 15.85
N GLY A 118 8.56 -1.21 16.34
CA GLY A 118 8.60 -2.61 16.79
C GLY A 118 7.72 -3.50 15.91
N GLY A 119 8.17 -4.72 15.65
CA GLY A 119 7.46 -5.69 14.80
C GLY A 119 8.10 -7.08 14.80
N ASN A 120 7.78 -7.89 13.80
CA ASN A 120 8.44 -9.19 13.53
C ASN A 120 9.38 -9.15 12.31
N PHE A 121 9.68 -7.95 11.82
CA PHE A 121 10.61 -7.73 10.71
C PHE A 121 12.05 -8.03 11.13
N THR A 122 12.89 -8.36 10.14
CA THR A 122 14.35 -8.49 10.30
C THR A 122 15.11 -7.38 9.57
N SER A 123 14.41 -6.57 8.79
CA SER A 123 14.94 -5.43 8.04
C SER A 123 13.89 -4.33 7.95
N LEU A 124 14.31 -3.08 8.17
CA LEU A 124 13.50 -1.89 7.95
C LEU A 124 14.35 -0.87 7.18
N GLY A 125 13.86 -0.42 6.02
CA GLY A 125 14.58 0.53 5.16
C GLY A 125 15.90 -0.02 4.62
N GLY A 126 15.98 -1.35 4.43
CA GLY A 126 17.21 -2.05 4.04
C GLY A 126 18.26 -2.17 5.14
N VAL A 127 17.93 -1.78 6.39
CA VAL A 127 18.82 -1.88 7.54
C VAL A 127 18.43 -3.08 8.39
N LYS A 128 19.38 -4.02 8.57
CA LYS A 128 19.22 -5.18 9.47
C LYS A 128 18.77 -4.71 10.86
N SER A 129 17.55 -5.08 11.22
CA SER A 129 16.88 -4.65 12.46
C SER A 129 15.98 -5.79 12.94
N GLU A 130 16.44 -6.53 13.95
CA GLU A 130 15.72 -7.71 14.47
C GLU A 130 14.60 -7.28 15.42
N GLY A 131 13.38 -7.19 14.89
CA GLY A 131 12.16 -6.89 15.63
C GLY A 131 12.00 -5.43 16.10
N VAL A 132 13.06 -4.63 16.12
CA VAL A 132 13.00 -3.23 16.55
C VAL A 132 14.02 -2.34 15.83
N ALA A 133 13.61 -1.11 15.50
CA ALA A 133 14.44 -0.11 14.86
C ALA A 133 14.08 1.31 15.37
N LEU A 134 14.98 2.26 15.16
CA LEU A 134 14.74 3.68 15.39
C LEU A 134 14.60 4.40 14.04
N TYR A 135 13.45 5.02 13.79
CA TYR A 135 13.19 5.81 12.59
C TYR A 135 13.29 7.31 12.89
N HIS A 136 13.97 8.05 12.02
CA HIS A 136 14.12 9.50 12.10
C HIS A 136 13.30 10.19 11.01
N PRO A 137 12.12 10.77 11.32
CA PRO A 137 11.24 11.40 10.34
C PRO A 137 11.88 12.56 9.57
N SER A 138 12.78 13.32 10.19
CA SER A 138 13.39 14.50 9.57
C SER A 138 14.42 14.17 8.49
N THR A 139 15.07 13.01 8.56
CA THR A 139 16.09 12.56 7.60
C THR A 139 15.63 11.39 6.75
N ASN A 140 14.45 10.83 7.04
CA ASN A 140 13.96 9.57 6.49
C ASN A 140 14.99 8.42 6.63
N GLN A 141 15.69 8.35 7.77
CA GLN A 141 16.71 7.32 8.04
C GLN A 141 16.25 6.34 9.11
N VAL A 142 16.66 5.08 8.92
CA VAL A 142 16.46 3.99 9.89
C VAL A 142 17.80 3.68 10.55
N THR A 143 17.80 3.56 11.87
CA THR A 143 18.94 3.16 12.69
C THR A 143 18.64 1.82 13.35
N SER A 144 19.55 0.86 13.19
CA SER A 144 19.43 -0.47 13.83
C SER A 144 19.57 -0.38 15.34
N LEU A 145 18.74 -1.14 16.06
CA LEU A 145 18.81 -1.31 17.52
C LEU A 145 19.17 -2.76 17.85
N SER A 146 20.41 -3.16 17.51
CA SER A 146 20.90 -4.52 17.70
C SER A 146 20.87 -4.97 19.18
N GLY A 147 20.62 -6.26 19.41
CA GLY A 147 20.71 -6.89 20.73
C GLY A 147 19.50 -7.75 21.09
N LEU A 148 18.33 -7.45 20.51
CA LEU A 148 17.15 -8.30 20.64
C LEU A 148 17.17 -9.39 19.56
N SER A 149 16.67 -10.58 19.90
CA SER A 149 16.32 -11.62 18.93
C SER A 149 14.87 -12.02 19.13
N GLY A 150 14.03 -11.80 18.12
CA GLY A 150 12.60 -12.11 18.16
C GLY A 150 11.72 -10.97 17.66
N SER A 151 10.51 -10.87 18.21
CA SER A 151 9.51 -9.89 17.79
C SER A 151 9.11 -8.95 18.92
N VAL A 152 8.90 -7.68 18.59
CA VAL A 152 8.37 -6.66 19.49
C VAL A 152 6.91 -6.40 19.16
N SER A 153 6.05 -6.48 20.17
CA SER A 153 4.60 -6.29 20.03
C SER A 153 4.10 -5.01 20.69
N ALA A 154 4.81 -4.51 21.71
CA ALA A 154 4.41 -3.34 22.48
C ALA A 154 5.59 -2.43 22.80
N LEU A 155 5.34 -1.13 22.73
CA LEU A 155 6.30 -0.07 23.05
C LEU A 155 5.62 0.99 23.90
N LEU A 156 6.30 1.44 24.95
CA LEU A 156 5.90 2.60 25.74
C LEU A 156 7.10 3.52 25.92
N CYS A 157 7.05 4.71 25.32
CA CYS A 157 8.06 5.75 25.48
C CYS A 157 7.65 6.66 26.62
N ASP A 158 8.46 6.72 27.65
CA ASP A 158 8.21 7.52 28.83
C ASP A 158 9.33 8.55 29.00
N GLN A 159 8.97 9.81 28.81
CA GLN A 159 9.89 10.93 28.94
C GLN A 159 10.37 11.11 30.39
N GLU A 160 9.50 10.86 31.38
CA GLU A 160 9.79 11.08 32.80
C GLU A 160 10.86 10.13 33.34
N THR A 161 10.82 8.86 32.92
CA THR A 161 11.86 7.88 33.26
C THR A 161 13.01 7.83 32.25
N ASN A 162 13.01 8.72 31.26
CA ASN A 162 13.96 8.75 30.14
C ASN A 162 14.12 7.37 29.47
N SER A 163 13.04 6.60 29.37
CA SER A 163 13.08 5.18 29.03
C SER A 163 12.03 4.80 27.99
N VAL A 164 12.36 3.83 27.14
CA VAL A 164 11.40 3.12 26.29
C VAL A 164 11.26 1.70 26.81
N TYR A 165 10.09 1.34 27.30
CA TYR A 165 9.78 -0.03 27.71
C TYR A 165 9.35 -0.83 26.49
N VAL A 166 9.99 -1.97 26.28
CA VAL A 166 9.83 -2.81 25.10
C VAL A 166 9.30 -4.17 25.55
N GLY A 167 8.17 -4.58 24.98
CA GLY A 167 7.49 -5.83 25.27
C GLY A 167 7.24 -6.62 23.99
N GLY A 168 7.37 -7.95 24.06
CA GLY A 168 7.15 -8.79 22.90
C GLY A 168 7.42 -10.26 23.20
N ASN A 169 7.76 -11.00 22.14
CA ASN A 169 8.34 -12.33 22.26
C ASN A 169 9.78 -12.29 21.73
N PHE A 170 10.71 -11.93 22.60
CA PHE A 170 12.13 -11.79 22.26
C PHE A 170 13.02 -12.24 23.43
N THR A 171 14.29 -12.47 23.13
CA THR A 171 15.34 -12.63 24.14
C THR A 171 16.35 -11.47 24.04
N TYR A 172 16.86 -11.03 25.19
CA TYR A 172 17.96 -10.08 25.32
C TYR A 172 18.90 -10.59 26.42
N TYR A 173 20.03 -11.17 26.02
CA TYR A 173 20.94 -11.90 26.91
C TYR A 173 20.19 -12.91 27.80
N ASN A 174 20.16 -12.68 29.11
CA ASN A 174 19.51 -13.54 30.10
C ASN A 174 18.07 -13.09 30.46
N THR A 175 17.52 -12.12 29.73
CA THR A 175 16.16 -11.61 29.94
C THR A 175 15.27 -11.97 28.76
N SER A 176 13.99 -12.20 29.03
CA SER A 176 13.01 -12.57 28.01
C SER A 176 11.80 -11.64 28.05
N ASN A 177 11.27 -11.33 26.87
CA ASN A 177 9.95 -10.74 26.62
C ASN A 177 9.72 -9.30 27.13
N ALA A 178 10.56 -8.76 28.02
CA ALA A 178 10.52 -7.36 28.43
C ALA A 178 11.92 -6.80 28.76
N VAL A 179 12.21 -5.60 28.25
CA VAL A 179 13.46 -4.86 28.47
C VAL A 179 13.20 -3.35 28.40
N ALA A 180 14.14 -2.52 28.83
CA ALA A 180 14.07 -1.07 28.65
C ALA A 180 15.24 -0.54 27.80
N TRP A 181 15.01 0.51 27.04
CA TRP A 181 16.04 1.36 26.45
C TRP A 181 16.13 2.66 27.23
N VAL A 182 17.29 3.03 27.78
CA VAL A 182 17.41 4.19 28.69
C VAL A 182 18.26 5.30 28.06
N GLY A 183 17.61 6.39 27.62
CA GLY A 183 18.24 7.56 27.03
C GLY A 183 19.32 7.21 26.00
N THR A 184 20.56 7.66 26.23
CA THR A 184 21.74 7.31 25.41
C THR A 184 22.52 6.09 25.92
N SER A 185 22.09 5.48 27.04
CA SER A 185 22.77 4.31 27.64
C SER A 185 22.47 3.01 26.89
N GLY A 186 21.39 2.98 26.10
CA GLY A 186 20.97 1.81 25.33
C GLY A 186 20.15 0.82 26.15
N TRP A 187 20.20 -0.45 25.73
CA TRP A 187 19.47 -1.56 26.36
C TRP A 187 19.87 -1.77 27.83
N SER A 188 18.87 -1.86 28.70
CA SER A 188 19.00 -2.10 30.14
C SER A 188 17.99 -3.15 30.60
N ASN A 189 18.47 -4.11 31.39
CA ASN A 189 17.61 -5.11 32.03
C ASN A 189 16.66 -4.44 33.04
N LEU A 190 15.43 -4.96 33.11
CA LEU A 190 14.49 -4.64 34.17
C LEU A 190 14.85 -5.46 35.43
N THR A 191 14.59 -4.91 36.62
CA THR A 191 15.02 -5.53 37.89
C THR A 191 14.37 -6.88 38.18
N PHE A 192 13.25 -7.19 37.53
CA PHE A 192 12.53 -8.45 37.66
C PHE A 192 12.95 -9.51 36.60
N GLY A 193 13.85 -9.17 35.68
CA GLY A 193 14.43 -10.11 34.71
C GLY A 193 13.57 -10.43 33.49
N GLY A 194 12.47 -9.70 33.25
CA GLY A 194 11.54 -9.96 32.15
C GLY A 194 10.44 -10.96 32.53
N PHE A 195 9.81 -11.60 31.54
CA PHE A 195 8.70 -12.55 31.74
C PHE A 195 8.98 -13.89 31.08
N ASN A 196 8.42 -14.98 31.63
CA ASN A 196 8.52 -16.33 31.05
C ASN A 196 7.64 -16.54 29.80
N GLY A 197 6.75 -15.59 29.50
CA GLY A 197 5.91 -15.62 28.29
C GLY A 197 5.77 -14.23 27.64
N PRO A 198 5.15 -14.16 26.45
CA PRO A 198 5.15 -12.96 25.62
C PRO A 198 4.34 -11.80 26.21
N VAL A 199 4.80 -10.58 25.96
CA VAL A 199 4.10 -9.33 26.29
C VAL A 199 3.44 -8.75 25.03
N SER A 200 2.17 -8.42 25.12
CA SER A 200 1.37 -7.90 24.00
C SER A 200 1.01 -6.42 24.14
N SER A 201 1.00 -5.89 25.37
CA SER A 201 0.62 -4.50 25.64
C SER A 201 1.39 -3.93 26.82
N ILE A 202 1.72 -2.64 26.76
CA ILE A 202 2.34 -1.89 27.84
C ILE A 202 1.60 -0.56 27.98
N LEU A 203 1.29 -0.16 29.20
CA LEU A 203 0.59 1.08 29.52
C LEU A 203 1.26 1.75 30.74
N LYS A 204 1.28 3.08 30.79
CA LYS A 204 1.61 3.84 32.02
C LYS A 204 0.31 4.21 32.73
N ASP A 205 0.20 3.90 34.02
CA ASP A 205 -0.97 4.26 34.81
C ASP A 205 -0.92 5.72 35.30
N SER A 206 -1.94 6.15 36.06
CA SER A 206 -2.03 7.52 36.60
C SER A 206 -1.05 7.81 37.74
N ASP A 207 -0.51 6.78 38.38
CA ASP A 207 0.45 6.88 39.49
C ASP A 207 1.92 6.83 38.98
N GLY A 208 2.11 6.58 37.68
CA GLY A 208 3.39 6.53 37.00
C GLY A 208 4.00 5.13 36.93
N ASN A 209 3.28 4.09 37.37
CA ASN A 209 3.70 2.70 37.23
C ASN A 209 3.48 2.21 35.80
N ILE A 210 4.28 1.21 35.43
CA ILE A 210 4.23 0.57 34.11
C ILE A 210 3.49 -0.75 34.24
N VAL A 211 2.40 -0.89 33.49
CA VAL A 211 1.55 -2.08 33.48
C VAL A 211 1.86 -2.90 32.23
N PHE A 212 2.23 -4.16 32.43
CA PHE A 212 2.49 -5.12 31.38
C PHE A 212 1.31 -6.08 31.25
N GLY A 213 0.83 -6.27 30.02
CA GLY A 213 -0.20 -7.25 29.67
C GLY A 213 0.32 -8.25 28.64
N GLY A 214 0.11 -9.54 28.87
CA GLY A 214 0.55 -10.59 27.96
C GLY A 214 0.02 -11.97 28.33
N PHE A 215 0.76 -13.00 27.94
CA PHE A 215 0.53 -14.39 28.32
C PHE A 215 1.74 -14.90 29.10
N PHE A 216 1.73 -14.68 30.42
CA PHE A 216 2.80 -15.05 31.34
C PHE A 216 2.22 -15.27 32.74
N ASP A 217 2.89 -16.08 33.55
CA ASP A 217 2.53 -16.31 34.96
C ASP A 217 3.72 -16.15 35.92
N GLY A 218 4.89 -15.77 35.39
CA GLY A 218 6.10 -15.57 36.16
C GLY A 218 7.06 -14.55 35.54
N ILE A 219 7.89 -13.98 36.41
CA ILE A 219 9.00 -13.11 36.03
C ILE A 219 10.29 -13.92 35.80
N GLY A 220 11.26 -13.35 35.08
CA GLY A 220 12.48 -14.05 34.67
C GLY A 220 13.36 -14.58 35.82
N ASN A 221 13.28 -13.98 37.01
CA ASN A 221 13.99 -14.46 38.21
C ASN A 221 13.30 -15.63 38.94
N SER A 222 12.16 -16.14 38.44
CA SER A 222 11.42 -17.24 39.05
C SER A 222 12.07 -18.60 38.79
N THR A 223 11.93 -19.53 39.74
CA THR A 223 12.48 -20.91 39.67
C THR A 223 11.73 -21.80 38.69
N SER A 224 10.56 -21.40 38.19
CA SER A 224 9.76 -22.14 37.19
C SER A 224 10.46 -22.24 35.83
N SER A 225 11.30 -21.28 35.48
CA SER A 225 12.05 -21.23 34.22
C SER A 225 13.13 -22.33 34.04
N LYS A 226 13.53 -23.04 35.11
CA LYS A 226 14.71 -23.94 35.13
C LYS A 226 14.41 -25.44 35.06
N LYS A 227 13.37 -25.86 34.32
CA LYS A 227 12.77 -27.22 34.49
C LYS A 227 12.83 -28.14 33.27
N GLY A 228 13.47 -27.72 32.18
CA GLY A 228 13.62 -28.51 30.95
C GLY A 228 15.08 -28.80 30.61
N GLU A 229 15.82 -29.54 31.44
CA GLU A 229 17.21 -29.91 31.11
C GLU A 229 17.26 -30.81 29.87
N GLN A 230 17.95 -30.43 28.80
CA GLN A 230 18.21 -31.24 27.61
C GLN A 230 19.72 -31.53 27.49
N VAL A 231 20.08 -32.74 27.05
CA VAL A 231 21.50 -33.09 26.81
C VAL A 231 21.94 -32.60 25.44
N ILE A 232 23.03 -31.83 25.38
CA ILE A 232 23.60 -31.33 24.13
C ILE A 232 24.35 -32.46 23.43
N ASN A 233 24.04 -32.73 22.15
CA ASN A 233 24.56 -33.91 21.46
C ASN A 233 26.03 -33.74 21.00
N LEU A 234 26.96 -34.29 21.76
CA LEU A 234 28.39 -34.32 21.41
C LEU A 234 28.78 -35.47 20.45
N GLN A 235 27.91 -36.44 20.16
CA GLN A 235 28.26 -37.59 19.31
C GLN A 235 28.65 -37.15 17.89
N ASN A 236 27.96 -36.15 17.36
CA ASN A 236 28.16 -35.64 16.00
C ASN A 236 29.11 -34.42 15.94
N ALA A 237 29.71 -34.05 17.07
CA ALA A 237 30.75 -33.03 17.14
C ALA A 237 32.02 -33.47 16.38
N THR A 238 32.80 -32.51 15.89
CA THR A 238 34.20 -32.76 15.53
C THR A 238 35.03 -32.67 16.81
N ILE A 239 35.57 -33.80 17.26
CA ILE A 239 36.31 -33.90 18.52
C ILE A 239 37.79 -34.03 18.23
N THR A 240 38.60 -33.17 18.84
CA THR A 240 40.05 -33.18 18.71
C THR A 240 40.73 -33.17 20.07
N SER A 241 41.94 -33.72 20.10
CA SER A 241 42.83 -33.74 21.25
C SER A 241 44.28 -33.69 20.76
N ASP A 242 45.15 -33.09 21.56
CA ASP A 242 46.56 -32.91 21.22
C ASP A 242 47.42 -34.10 21.66
N ALA A 243 47.93 -34.07 22.91
CA ALA A 243 48.87 -35.05 23.47
C ALA A 243 48.24 -36.45 23.65
N ASN A 244 48.08 -37.17 22.55
CA ASN A 244 47.38 -38.44 22.46
C ASN A 244 48.15 -39.58 23.13
N SER A 245 47.48 -40.33 24.02
CA SER A 245 48.09 -41.48 24.70
C SER A 245 48.56 -42.55 23.72
N THR A 246 49.73 -43.14 23.99
CA THR A 246 50.24 -44.30 23.26
C THR A 246 49.55 -45.62 23.65
N ALA A 247 48.70 -45.62 24.67
CA ALA A 247 47.99 -46.80 25.14
C ALA A 247 46.79 -47.16 24.23
N SER A 248 46.81 -48.37 23.66
CA SER A 248 45.74 -48.87 22.79
C SER A 248 44.37 -48.84 23.48
N GLY A 249 43.40 -48.20 22.83
CA GLY A 249 42.04 -48.06 23.36
C GLY A 249 41.81 -46.86 24.28
N PHE A 250 42.82 -46.02 24.54
CA PHE A 250 42.69 -44.79 25.34
C PHE A 250 42.95 -43.50 24.53
N VAL A 251 43.36 -43.66 23.28
CA VAL A 251 43.76 -42.57 22.36
C VAL A 251 42.58 -41.76 21.83
N ASP A 252 41.40 -42.39 21.66
CA ASP A 252 40.27 -41.74 21.01
C ASP A 252 39.52 -40.84 22.01
N PRO A 253 39.51 -39.50 21.83
CA PRO A 253 38.79 -38.58 22.71
C PRO A 253 37.27 -38.78 22.66
N ARG A 254 36.73 -39.55 21.72
CA ARG A 254 35.31 -39.92 21.67
C ARG A 254 34.91 -40.95 22.72
N ASN A 255 35.87 -41.66 23.33
CA ASN A 255 35.59 -42.69 24.35
C ASN A 255 34.77 -42.19 25.55
N ILE A 256 34.81 -40.88 25.82
CA ILE A 256 34.12 -40.26 26.97
C ILE A 256 32.75 -39.67 26.61
N VAL A 257 32.41 -39.58 25.32
CA VAL A 257 31.09 -39.13 24.87
C VAL A 257 30.10 -40.27 25.08
N CYS A 258 28.90 -39.96 25.59
CA CYS A 258 27.89 -40.98 25.90
C CYS A 258 28.32 -42.01 26.97
N GLN A 259 29.33 -41.67 27.77
CA GLN A 259 29.79 -42.51 28.87
C GLN A 259 29.32 -41.91 30.22
N SER A 260 28.17 -42.36 30.71
CA SER A 260 27.59 -41.92 31.99
C SER A 260 27.70 -42.97 33.10
N SER A 261 28.30 -44.13 32.82
CA SER A 261 28.54 -45.18 33.82
C SER A 261 29.63 -44.80 34.83
N GLY A 262 30.61 -43.99 34.40
CA GLY A 262 31.82 -43.69 35.18
C GLY A 262 32.80 -44.86 35.24
N GLU A 263 32.64 -45.88 34.38
CA GLU A 263 33.56 -47.02 34.32
C GLU A 263 34.84 -46.68 33.56
N ASP A 264 35.98 -47.07 34.12
CA ASP A 264 37.28 -46.97 33.45
C ASP A 264 37.57 -48.17 32.53
N GLY A 265 38.32 -47.94 31.46
CA GLY A 265 38.89 -49.00 30.63
C GLY A 265 39.10 -48.62 29.16
N ALA A 266 39.71 -49.52 28.40
CA ALA A 266 39.91 -49.36 26.97
C ALA A 266 38.54 -49.21 26.25
N GLY A 267 38.40 -48.16 25.44
CA GLY A 267 37.16 -47.79 24.76
C GLY A 267 36.13 -47.05 25.65
N LYS A 268 36.46 -46.80 26.92
CA LYS A 268 35.59 -46.10 27.90
C LYS A 268 36.26 -44.88 28.55
N THR A 269 37.58 -44.79 28.44
CA THR A 269 38.42 -43.72 29.00
C THR A 269 39.22 -43.05 27.89
N TRP A 270 39.37 -41.73 27.98
CA TRP A 270 40.32 -40.96 27.19
C TRP A 270 41.48 -40.53 28.08
N LEU A 271 42.71 -40.75 27.62
CA LEU A 271 43.94 -40.36 28.32
C LEU A 271 44.81 -39.47 27.44
N LEU A 272 45.47 -38.52 28.07
CA LEU A 272 46.63 -37.85 27.48
C LEU A 272 47.88 -38.74 27.58
N ASP A 273 48.91 -38.42 26.78
CA ASP A 273 50.22 -39.06 26.90
C ASP A 273 50.85 -38.78 28.26
N ASP A 274 51.67 -39.73 28.73
CA ASP A 274 52.25 -39.64 30.07
C ASP A 274 53.09 -38.36 30.20
N TYR A 275 52.84 -37.61 31.26
CA TYR A 275 53.50 -36.35 31.65
C TYR A 275 53.35 -35.19 30.65
N SER A 276 52.34 -35.23 29.78
CA SER A 276 52.09 -34.19 28.78
C SER A 276 50.82 -33.38 29.10
N PRO A 277 50.85 -32.04 28.98
CA PRO A 277 49.63 -31.23 28.97
C PRO A 277 48.87 -31.43 27.67
N GLY A 278 47.59 -31.07 27.64
CA GLY A 278 46.77 -31.21 26.44
C GLY A 278 45.34 -30.71 26.67
N TYR A 279 44.51 -30.88 25.65
CA TYR A 279 43.12 -30.45 25.68
C TYR A 279 42.18 -31.51 25.11
N TRP A 280 40.89 -31.32 25.41
CA TRP A 280 39.77 -31.96 24.74
C TRP A 280 38.88 -30.87 24.15
N ARG A 281 38.63 -30.92 22.84
CA ARG A 281 37.89 -29.87 22.12
C ARG A 281 36.77 -30.48 21.29
N ALA A 282 35.61 -29.82 21.31
CA ALA A 282 34.46 -30.15 20.48
C ALA A 282 33.99 -28.93 19.65
N ASP A 283 33.91 -29.09 18.34
CA ASP A 283 33.32 -28.14 17.40
C ASP A 283 32.00 -28.68 16.86
N MET A 284 30.93 -27.88 16.93
CA MET A 284 29.55 -28.23 16.59
C MET A 284 29.09 -27.49 15.33
N GLN A 285 28.08 -28.04 14.65
CA GLN A 285 27.44 -27.41 13.47
C GLN A 285 26.15 -26.64 13.83
N PHE A 286 25.94 -26.41 15.12
CA PHE A 286 24.85 -25.63 15.68
C PHE A 286 25.33 -24.89 16.93
N GLU A 287 24.75 -23.74 17.19
CA GLU A 287 24.94 -22.97 18.41
C GLU A 287 24.00 -23.48 19.51
N TYR A 288 24.49 -23.44 20.73
CA TYR A 288 23.77 -23.82 21.94
C TYR A 288 24.21 -22.95 23.11
N THR A 289 23.42 -22.92 24.19
CA THR A 289 23.74 -22.14 25.40
C THR A 289 23.74 -23.06 26.61
N PRO A 290 24.92 -23.57 27.04
CA PRO A 290 24.98 -24.53 28.12
C PRO A 290 24.67 -23.90 29.48
N THR A 291 24.00 -24.65 30.33
CA THR A 291 23.69 -24.28 31.72
C THR A 291 24.47 -25.12 32.71
N LYS A 292 24.84 -26.36 32.35
CA LYS A 292 25.64 -27.27 33.18
C LYS A 292 26.64 -28.11 32.38
N LEU A 293 27.75 -28.46 33.04
CA LEU A 293 28.77 -29.37 32.57
C LEU A 293 28.99 -30.46 33.64
N ARG A 294 28.90 -31.73 33.26
CA ARG A 294 29.30 -32.86 34.10
C ARG A 294 30.57 -33.50 33.56
N LEU A 295 31.56 -33.64 34.43
CA LEU A 295 32.82 -34.32 34.12
C LEU A 295 33.01 -35.52 35.03
N TYR A 296 33.29 -36.67 34.42
CA TYR A 296 33.60 -37.91 35.10
C TYR A 296 35.12 -38.09 35.03
N ASN A 297 35.76 -38.09 36.20
CA ASN A 297 37.20 -38.21 36.28
C ASN A 297 37.60 -39.68 36.17
N THR A 298 38.66 -39.97 35.42
CA THR A 298 39.20 -41.33 35.39
C THR A 298 40.01 -41.61 36.65
N HIS A 299 40.09 -42.89 37.03
CA HIS A 299 41.00 -43.40 38.06
C HIS A 299 41.86 -44.56 37.52
N TYR A 300 41.90 -44.74 36.20
CA TYR A 300 42.62 -45.82 35.55
C TYR A 300 44.11 -45.75 35.85
N GLU A 301 44.64 -46.76 36.55
CA GLU A 301 46.03 -46.82 37.01
C GLU A 301 46.48 -45.58 37.82
N GLY A 302 45.56 -44.91 38.51
CA GLY A 302 45.83 -43.71 39.31
C GLY A 302 46.01 -42.42 38.50
N ARG A 303 45.71 -42.44 37.19
CA ARG A 303 45.61 -41.24 36.34
C ARG A 303 44.30 -40.50 36.58
N GLY A 304 44.25 -39.21 36.26
CA GLY A 304 43.04 -38.39 36.36
C GLY A 304 43.31 -36.90 36.17
N THR A 305 42.30 -36.12 35.81
CA THR A 305 42.39 -34.67 35.72
C THR A 305 42.28 -34.03 37.11
N LYS A 306 43.14 -33.07 37.44
CA LYS A 306 43.13 -32.37 38.74
C LYS A 306 42.57 -30.95 38.62
N THR A 307 43.03 -30.20 37.62
CA THR A 307 42.47 -28.87 37.31
C THR A 307 42.36 -28.66 35.81
N PHE A 308 41.31 -27.97 35.38
CA PHE A 308 41.04 -27.63 33.98
C PHE A 308 40.56 -26.18 33.82
N LEU A 309 40.62 -25.69 32.58
CA LEU A 309 40.06 -24.42 32.12
C LEU A 309 39.03 -24.68 31.02
N PHE A 310 37.87 -24.03 31.11
CA PHE A 310 36.83 -24.11 30.07
C PHE A 310 36.89 -22.87 29.16
N ARG A 311 37.05 -23.10 27.86
CA ARG A 311 37.05 -22.05 26.83
C ARG A 311 35.87 -22.20 25.89
N ARG A 312 35.18 -21.10 25.64
CA ARG A 312 34.13 -20.99 24.64
C ARG A 312 34.72 -20.82 23.25
N LEU A 313 34.14 -21.48 22.25
CA LEU A 313 34.45 -21.23 20.83
C LEU A 313 33.28 -20.49 20.16
N PRO A 314 33.57 -19.60 19.18
CA PRO A 314 34.87 -19.38 18.53
C PRO A 314 35.77 -18.30 19.18
N ASP A 315 35.31 -17.60 20.22
CA ASP A 315 35.98 -16.40 20.74
C ASP A 315 37.07 -16.64 21.80
N ASN A 316 37.27 -17.89 22.22
CA ASN A 316 38.18 -18.31 23.29
C ASN A 316 37.88 -17.66 24.65
N GLY A 317 36.65 -17.20 24.87
CA GLY A 317 36.21 -16.62 26.14
C GLY A 317 36.29 -17.63 27.29
N ILE A 318 36.76 -17.19 28.46
CA ILE A 318 36.79 -18.03 29.67
C ILE A 318 35.41 -17.99 30.33
N MET A 319 34.85 -19.16 30.63
CA MET A 319 33.55 -19.28 31.28
C MET A 319 33.70 -19.44 32.79
N ASN A 320 32.92 -18.67 33.56
CA ASN A 320 32.86 -18.80 35.01
C ASN A 320 31.91 -19.93 35.39
N LEU A 321 32.40 -20.84 36.24
CA LEU A 321 31.67 -22.01 36.69
C LEU A 321 31.52 -21.99 38.22
N THR A 322 30.46 -22.63 38.69
CA THR A 322 30.26 -22.96 40.11
C THR A 322 30.06 -24.44 40.29
N TYR A 323 30.49 -24.99 41.42
CA TYR A 323 30.25 -26.39 41.78
C TYR A 323 30.04 -26.51 43.29
N THR A 324 29.44 -27.60 43.73
CA THR A 324 29.31 -27.90 45.16
C THR A 324 30.58 -28.59 45.65
N ASP A 325 31.27 -27.96 46.60
CA ASP A 325 32.45 -28.55 47.23
C ASP A 325 32.02 -29.77 48.08
N PRO A 326 32.56 -30.98 47.83
CA PRO A 326 32.08 -32.20 48.47
C PRO A 326 32.48 -32.31 49.95
N ASP A 327 33.53 -31.60 50.40
CA ASP A 327 34.00 -31.65 51.78
C ASP A 327 33.20 -30.69 52.67
N THR A 328 32.77 -29.55 52.12
CA THR A 328 32.08 -28.49 52.86
C THR A 328 30.58 -28.37 52.56
N GLY A 329 30.12 -28.89 51.43
CA GLY A 329 28.74 -28.73 50.93
C GLY A 329 28.42 -27.32 50.42
N ASN A 330 29.39 -26.41 50.39
CA ASN A 330 29.19 -25.02 49.97
C ASN A 330 29.43 -24.83 48.47
N ALA A 331 28.84 -23.78 47.89
CA ALA A 331 29.13 -23.39 46.52
C ALA A 331 30.56 -22.82 46.40
N ALA A 332 31.37 -23.43 45.53
CA ALA A 332 32.68 -22.97 45.13
C ALA A 332 32.61 -22.35 43.72
N TYR A 333 33.46 -21.36 43.46
CA TYR A 333 33.53 -20.64 42.19
C TYR A 333 34.89 -20.89 41.55
N CYS A 334 34.93 -21.10 40.23
CA CYS A 334 36.15 -21.22 39.47
C CYS A 334 36.02 -20.55 38.10
N ASP A 335 37.08 -19.88 37.67
CA ASP A 335 37.19 -19.20 36.39
C ASP A 335 38.38 -19.76 35.60
N GLN A 336 39.61 -19.54 36.09
CA GLN A 336 40.85 -19.92 35.42
C GLN A 336 41.32 -21.34 35.78
N SER A 337 40.82 -21.92 36.86
CA SER A 337 41.24 -23.25 37.34
C SER A 337 40.12 -23.94 38.11
N CYS A 338 39.34 -24.77 37.41
CA CYS A 338 38.28 -25.59 37.99
C CYS A 338 38.82 -26.95 38.44
N SER A 339 38.49 -27.37 39.67
CA SER A 339 39.06 -28.56 40.30
C SER A 339 38.21 -29.82 40.13
N LEU A 340 38.88 -30.95 39.90
CA LEU A 340 38.29 -32.30 39.91
C LEU A 340 38.94 -33.15 41.00
N SER A 341 38.12 -33.95 41.68
CA SER A 341 38.58 -34.86 42.73
C SER A 341 39.17 -36.15 42.15
N SER A 342 40.14 -36.72 42.85
CA SER A 342 40.61 -38.10 42.59
C SER A 342 39.85 -39.15 43.42
N ASN A 343 38.79 -38.76 44.14
CA ASN A 343 38.02 -39.67 44.97
C ASN A 343 37.11 -40.56 44.11
N ALA A 344 37.40 -41.85 44.05
CA ALA A 344 36.63 -42.84 43.28
C ALA A 344 35.17 -43.03 43.74
N THR A 345 34.76 -42.47 44.88
CA THR A 345 33.34 -42.44 45.27
C THR A 345 32.55 -41.30 44.62
N GLU A 346 33.24 -40.29 44.09
CA GLU A 346 32.62 -39.19 43.34
C GLU A 346 32.45 -39.62 41.88
N LYS A 347 31.23 -40.04 41.51
CA LYS A 347 30.95 -40.55 40.16
C LYS A 347 31.24 -39.51 39.07
N TYR A 348 30.84 -38.26 39.32
CA TYR A 348 31.10 -37.11 38.47
C TYR A 348 31.01 -35.84 39.31
N ARG A 349 31.56 -34.74 38.77
CA ARG A 349 31.35 -33.40 39.30
C ARG A 349 30.48 -32.59 38.34
N GLU A 350 29.47 -31.92 38.87
CA GLU A 350 28.60 -31.00 38.14
C GLU A 350 29.07 -29.56 38.35
N PHE A 351 29.23 -28.85 37.24
CA PHE A 351 29.54 -27.43 37.18
C PHE A 351 28.35 -26.68 36.57
N THR A 352 27.94 -25.57 37.18
CA THR A 352 26.90 -24.68 36.67
C THR A 352 27.53 -23.41 36.11
N PHE A 353 27.11 -22.99 34.91
CA PHE A 353 27.60 -21.77 34.27
C PHE A 353 27.02 -20.53 34.96
N VAL A 354 27.88 -19.56 35.31
CA VAL A 354 27.45 -18.31 35.94
C VAL A 354 26.87 -17.34 34.91
N ASN A 355 27.50 -17.26 33.74
CA ASN A 355 27.05 -16.45 32.61
C ASN A 355 26.61 -17.39 31.49
N HIS A 356 25.39 -17.23 31.00
CA HIS A 356 24.88 -17.98 29.86
C HIS A 356 25.35 -17.27 28.59
N ALA A 357 26.14 -17.96 27.77
CA ALA A 357 26.65 -17.43 26.51
C ALA A 357 26.50 -18.49 25.41
N ALA A 358 25.93 -18.10 24.28
CA ALA A 358 25.82 -18.96 23.10
C ALA A 358 27.22 -19.34 22.59
N MET A 359 27.37 -20.58 22.14
CA MET A 359 28.63 -21.12 21.62
C MET A 359 28.38 -22.22 20.59
N SER A 360 29.29 -22.34 19.62
CA SER A 360 29.28 -23.41 18.61
C SER A 360 30.36 -24.47 18.88
N GLY A 361 31.05 -24.38 20.01
CA GLY A 361 32.06 -25.33 20.44
C GLY A 361 32.69 -24.92 21.76
N PHE A 362 33.49 -25.81 22.32
CA PHE A 362 34.26 -25.54 23.55
C PHE A 362 35.53 -26.37 23.62
N GLU A 363 36.44 -25.92 24.49
CA GLU A 363 37.69 -26.60 24.81
C GLU A 363 37.86 -26.73 26.33
N ILE A 364 38.22 -27.94 26.77
CA ILE A 364 38.68 -28.24 28.12
C ILE A 364 40.21 -28.33 28.06
N GLU A 365 40.88 -27.29 28.52
CA GLU A 365 42.33 -27.24 28.64
C GLU A 365 42.76 -27.82 29.99
N ILE A 366 43.61 -28.84 29.98
CA ILE A 366 44.07 -29.51 31.21
C ILE A 366 45.28 -28.76 31.78
N LEU A 367 45.16 -28.33 33.04
CA LEU A 367 46.18 -27.53 33.72
C LEU A 367 47.06 -28.35 34.67
N ASP A 368 46.49 -29.36 35.34
CA ASP A 368 47.18 -30.26 36.28
C ASP A 368 46.49 -31.62 36.32
N TRP A 369 47.21 -32.68 36.70
CA TRP A 369 46.70 -34.07 36.71
C TRP A 369 47.22 -34.92 37.88
N TYR A 370 46.53 -36.02 38.14
CA TYR A 370 46.91 -37.07 39.07
C TYR A 370 47.70 -38.16 38.34
N GLY A 371 48.65 -38.80 39.04
CA GLY A 371 49.41 -39.92 38.49
C GLY A 371 50.31 -39.56 37.32
N LYS A 372 50.38 -40.45 36.31
CA LYS A 372 51.29 -40.30 35.17
C LYS A 372 50.76 -39.39 34.06
N GLY A 373 49.46 -39.08 34.03
CA GLY A 373 48.85 -38.29 32.96
C GLY A 373 47.40 -37.99 33.26
N ALA A 374 46.82 -37.03 32.53
CA ALA A 374 45.42 -36.66 32.67
C ALA A 374 44.49 -37.60 31.89
N GLY A 375 43.21 -37.52 32.23
CA GLY A 375 42.17 -38.21 31.49
C GLY A 375 40.80 -37.98 32.08
N LEU A 376 39.81 -38.45 31.35
CA LEU A 376 38.40 -38.44 31.73
C LEU A 376 37.78 -39.77 31.31
N ASN A 377 36.68 -40.15 31.96
CA ASN A 377 35.90 -41.33 31.61
C ASN A 377 34.41 -40.99 31.40
N GLY A 378 34.10 -39.72 31.13
CA GLY A 378 32.74 -39.26 30.81
C GLY A 378 32.63 -37.74 30.74
N ILE A 379 31.78 -37.24 29.84
CA ILE A 379 31.42 -35.83 29.71
C ILE A 379 29.95 -35.68 29.31
N GLU A 380 29.21 -34.81 29.99
CA GLU A 380 27.87 -34.38 29.59
C GLU A 380 27.76 -32.87 29.64
N LEU A 381 27.11 -32.29 28.63
CA LEU A 381 26.80 -30.86 28.56
C LEU A 381 25.28 -30.70 28.47
N LEU A 382 24.71 -29.82 29.28
CA LEU A 382 23.26 -29.66 29.40
C LEU A 382 22.86 -28.21 29.16
N GLU A 383 21.65 -28.02 28.64
CA GLU A 383 20.97 -26.73 28.51
C GLU A 383 19.54 -26.80 29.06
N ASP A 384 18.92 -25.67 29.37
CA ASP A 384 17.55 -25.61 29.92
C ASP A 384 16.47 -25.52 28.81
N ASN A 385 16.89 -25.42 27.55
CA ASN A 385 16.00 -25.28 26.40
C ASN A 385 15.67 -26.63 25.79
N ILE A 386 14.40 -26.85 25.46
CA ILE A 386 13.94 -28.04 24.75
C ILE A 386 13.92 -27.74 23.26
N PHE A 387 14.89 -28.28 22.52
CA PHE A 387 15.03 -28.10 21.08
C PHE A 387 14.83 -29.40 20.30
N ALA A 388 14.13 -29.31 19.17
CA ALA A 388 14.16 -30.32 18.12
C ALA A 388 14.64 -29.68 16.80
N TYR A 389 15.80 -30.10 16.32
CA TYR A 389 16.45 -29.71 15.07
C TYR A 389 15.97 -30.55 13.89
N ALA A 390 15.89 -29.94 12.71
CA ALA A 390 15.48 -30.58 11.47
C ALA A 390 16.53 -31.60 11.02
N ILE A 391 17.82 -31.28 11.18
CA ILE A 391 18.91 -32.24 11.05
C ILE A 391 18.91 -33.12 12.30
N ASN A 392 18.40 -34.34 12.16
CA ASN A 392 18.22 -35.25 13.29
C ASN A 392 19.51 -35.55 14.08
N ALA A 393 20.66 -35.42 13.44
CA ALA A 393 21.97 -35.59 14.06
C ALA A 393 22.29 -34.53 15.15
N PHE A 394 21.58 -33.41 15.20
CA PHE A 394 21.81 -32.38 16.23
C PHE A 394 20.95 -32.59 17.48
N ASN A 395 19.92 -33.42 17.38
CA ASN A 395 19.06 -33.75 18.51
C ASN A 395 19.75 -34.68 19.51
N GLU A 396 19.15 -34.83 20.68
CA GLU A 396 19.70 -35.62 21.80
C GLU A 396 20.24 -36.99 21.37
N PRO A 397 21.41 -37.40 21.91
CA PRO A 397 22.01 -38.68 21.54
C PRO A 397 21.19 -39.84 22.11
N THR A 398 21.26 -41.01 21.47
CA THR A 398 20.56 -42.23 21.94
C THR A 398 20.99 -42.70 23.33
N CYS A 399 22.13 -42.20 23.81
CA CYS A 399 22.70 -42.49 25.12
C CYS A 399 22.22 -41.52 26.21
N ALA A 400 21.50 -40.45 25.84
CA ALA A 400 20.93 -39.55 26.81
C ALA A 400 20.00 -40.36 27.73
N ASN A 401 19.99 -40.03 29.01
CA ASN A 401 19.13 -40.69 30.00
C ASN A 401 17.66 -40.21 29.86
N SER A 402 17.14 -40.21 28.63
CA SER A 402 15.78 -39.83 28.25
C SER A 402 15.11 -40.99 27.52
N SER A 403 13.86 -41.29 27.91
CA SER A 403 13.04 -42.31 27.26
C SER A 403 12.49 -41.85 25.91
N TYR A 404 12.40 -40.54 25.69
CA TYR A 404 11.77 -39.93 24.51
C TYR A 404 12.61 -38.75 24.00
N PRO A 405 13.86 -38.99 23.56
CA PRO A 405 14.75 -37.91 23.13
C PRO A 405 14.14 -37.10 21.98
N SER A 406 14.51 -35.82 21.92
CA SER A 406 14.19 -34.97 20.79
C SER A 406 14.62 -35.65 19.49
N LYS A 407 13.79 -35.60 18.45
CA LYS A 407 14.12 -36.16 17.13
C LYS A 407 13.36 -35.46 16.01
N SER A 408 13.78 -35.69 14.78
CA SER A 408 13.07 -35.26 13.58
C SER A 408 13.00 -36.36 12.52
N THR A 409 11.95 -36.31 11.71
CA THR A 409 11.79 -37.13 10.51
C THR A 409 11.45 -36.25 9.32
N ARG A 410 11.83 -36.68 8.11
CA ARG A 410 11.61 -35.92 6.87
C ARG A 410 11.03 -36.81 5.79
N THR A 411 10.12 -36.26 5.01
CA THR A 411 9.52 -36.88 3.82
C THR A 411 9.78 -35.96 2.63
N GLY A 412 10.07 -36.54 1.46
CA GLY A 412 10.51 -35.79 0.28
C GLY A 412 12.03 -35.55 0.22
N SER A 413 12.46 -34.81 -0.81
CA SER A 413 13.87 -34.58 -1.10
C SER A 413 14.42 -33.37 -0.35
N TRP A 414 14.97 -33.60 0.84
CA TRP A 414 15.64 -32.58 1.65
C TRP A 414 17.15 -32.78 1.66
N SER A 415 17.89 -31.69 1.48
CA SER A 415 19.36 -31.64 1.57
C SER A 415 19.81 -30.77 2.75
N ALA A 416 21.01 -31.00 3.28
CA ALA A 416 21.55 -30.20 4.37
C ALA A 416 22.32 -28.99 3.80
N THR A 417 22.06 -27.82 4.36
CA THR A 417 22.68 -26.54 4.03
C THR A 417 23.50 -26.07 5.23
N ALA A 418 24.69 -25.52 4.97
CA ALA A 418 25.56 -25.01 6.02
C ALA A 418 24.89 -23.86 6.79
N SER A 419 25.32 -23.62 8.03
CA SER A 419 24.69 -22.63 8.91
C SER A 419 24.80 -21.20 8.36
N GLY A 420 25.91 -20.83 7.69
CA GLY A 420 26.09 -19.47 7.17
C GLY A 420 26.04 -18.44 8.30
N GLN A 421 25.09 -17.50 8.21
CA GLN A 421 24.74 -16.51 9.22
C GLN A 421 23.67 -17.01 10.22
N SER A 422 23.03 -18.15 9.95
CA SER A 422 22.11 -18.81 10.87
C SER A 422 22.85 -19.52 12.00
N SER A 423 22.15 -19.70 13.12
CA SER A 423 22.70 -20.33 14.33
C SER A 423 22.84 -21.86 14.22
N SER A 424 22.34 -22.50 13.16
CA SER A 424 22.58 -23.92 12.90
C SER A 424 22.48 -24.24 11.42
N ALA A 425 23.19 -25.29 10.97
CA ALA A 425 22.91 -25.89 9.67
C ALA A 425 21.46 -26.38 9.61
N TYR A 426 20.84 -26.34 8.43
CA TYR A 426 19.40 -26.57 8.25
C TYR A 426 19.11 -27.44 7.04
N LEU A 427 17.84 -27.86 6.88
CA LEU A 427 17.41 -28.59 5.71
C LEU A 427 16.78 -27.65 4.68
N THR A 428 17.08 -27.86 3.40
CA THR A 428 16.48 -27.16 2.25
C THR A 428 15.83 -28.18 1.29
N ALA A 429 14.66 -27.83 0.77
CA ALA A 429 13.97 -28.57 -0.29
C ALA A 429 13.47 -27.62 -1.39
N GLU A 430 13.67 -28.01 -2.64
CA GLU A 430 13.03 -27.38 -3.81
C GLU A 430 11.75 -28.16 -4.13
N VAL A 431 10.61 -27.47 -4.17
CA VAL A 431 9.30 -28.08 -4.43
C VAL A 431 8.57 -27.35 -5.54
N THR A 432 7.80 -28.11 -6.32
CA THR A 432 6.92 -27.64 -7.38
C THR A 432 5.47 -27.77 -6.92
N ASN A 433 4.53 -27.19 -7.66
CA ASN A 433 3.09 -27.35 -7.38
C ASN A 433 2.62 -28.81 -7.26
N SER A 434 3.29 -29.75 -7.94
CA SER A 434 2.89 -31.17 -7.97
C SER A 434 3.32 -31.99 -6.76
N ASN A 435 4.35 -31.56 -6.03
CA ASN A 435 4.92 -32.30 -4.89
C ASN A 435 4.99 -31.48 -3.59
N ALA A 436 4.49 -30.24 -3.59
CA ALA A 436 4.51 -29.34 -2.44
C ALA A 436 3.96 -29.99 -1.17
N THR A 437 2.83 -30.70 -1.26
CA THR A 437 2.18 -31.34 -0.09
C THR A 437 2.81 -32.68 0.32
N GLU A 438 3.72 -33.23 -0.49
CA GLU A 438 4.41 -34.51 -0.21
C GLU A 438 5.69 -34.29 0.63
N ALA A 439 6.30 -33.11 0.54
CA ALA A 439 7.48 -32.76 1.33
C ALA A 439 7.09 -32.31 2.75
N SER A 440 7.74 -32.83 3.79
CA SER A 440 7.53 -32.35 5.17
C SER A 440 8.69 -32.67 6.10
N VAL A 441 8.79 -31.90 7.18
CA VAL A 441 9.66 -32.18 8.33
C VAL A 441 8.78 -32.24 9.58
N VAL A 442 8.92 -33.32 10.37
CA VAL A 442 8.22 -33.51 11.64
C VAL A 442 9.25 -33.46 12.75
N PHE A 443 9.03 -32.57 13.72
CA PHE A 443 9.82 -32.41 14.93
C PHE A 443 9.07 -33.02 16.11
N GLU A 444 9.77 -33.82 16.91
CA GLU A 444 9.23 -34.46 18.12
C GLU A 444 10.20 -34.17 19.29
N PRO A 445 9.96 -33.12 20.09
CA PRO A 445 10.82 -32.75 21.23
C PRO A 445 10.73 -33.71 22.43
N ASP A 446 11.71 -33.65 23.33
CA ASP A 446 11.70 -34.28 24.66
C ASP A 446 11.01 -33.38 25.71
N VAL A 447 9.68 -33.27 25.64
CA VAL A 447 8.89 -32.55 26.65
C VAL A 447 8.74 -33.43 27.90
N LYS A 448 9.42 -33.07 28.99
CA LYS A 448 9.50 -33.90 30.21
C LYS A 448 8.32 -33.73 31.16
N HIS A 449 7.69 -32.57 31.14
CA HIS A 449 6.59 -32.20 32.04
C HIS A 449 5.46 -31.56 31.26
N SER A 450 4.21 -31.98 31.50
CA SER A 450 3.05 -31.28 30.94
C SER A 450 2.95 -29.88 31.52
N GLY A 451 2.39 -28.93 30.78
CA GLY A 451 2.24 -27.55 31.23
C GLY A 451 2.04 -26.59 30.06
N ASN A 452 2.11 -25.28 30.32
CA ASN A 452 1.98 -24.28 29.26
C ASN A 452 3.34 -23.94 28.66
N TYR A 453 3.41 -23.94 27.33
CA TYR A 453 4.63 -23.65 26.57
C TYR A 453 4.36 -22.63 25.47
N SER A 454 5.39 -21.87 25.13
CA SER A 454 5.49 -21.14 23.86
C SER A 454 6.38 -21.93 22.90
N ILE A 455 5.84 -22.31 21.74
CA ILE A 455 6.55 -23.06 20.71
C ILE A 455 7.03 -22.09 19.62
N LYS A 456 8.34 -22.02 19.43
CA LYS A 456 9.00 -21.16 18.44
C LYS A 456 9.52 -22.00 17.28
N LEU A 457 9.21 -21.60 16.05
CA LEU A 457 9.80 -22.15 14.82
C LEU A 457 10.86 -21.19 14.30
N TYR A 458 12.09 -21.66 14.13
CA TYR A 458 13.19 -20.86 13.59
C TYR A 458 13.28 -21.03 12.08
N THR A 459 13.32 -19.90 11.38
CA THR A 459 13.44 -19.82 9.92
C THR A 459 14.76 -19.12 9.57
N PRO A 460 15.72 -19.83 8.94
CA PRO A 460 16.95 -19.25 8.42
C PRO A 460 16.68 -18.07 7.48
N GLY A 461 17.61 -17.11 7.45
CA GLY A 461 17.57 -16.00 6.50
C GLY A 461 17.80 -16.48 5.06
N CYS A 462 17.15 -15.83 4.09
CA CYS A 462 17.30 -16.16 2.68
C CYS A 462 18.45 -15.42 1.98
N ASP A 463 19.01 -14.37 2.59
CA ASP A 463 20.12 -13.57 2.02
C ASP A 463 21.41 -14.39 1.99
N GLN A 464 21.65 -15.21 3.03
CA GLN A 464 22.86 -16.02 3.15
C GLN A 464 22.98 -17.16 2.11
N ASP A 465 21.87 -17.56 1.48
CA ASP A 465 21.82 -18.65 0.50
C ASP A 465 21.25 -18.22 -0.86
N ASP A 466 21.09 -16.91 -1.11
CA ASP A 466 20.60 -16.31 -2.36
C ASP A 466 19.23 -16.84 -2.81
N THR A 467 18.35 -17.21 -1.87
CA THR A 467 17.07 -17.86 -2.18
C THR A 467 15.84 -16.97 -2.04
N CYS A 468 15.99 -15.70 -1.64
CA CYS A 468 14.86 -14.83 -1.26
C CYS A 468 13.73 -14.77 -2.29
N SER A 469 14.06 -14.69 -3.59
CA SER A 469 13.06 -14.64 -4.67
C SER A 469 12.32 -15.96 -4.94
N SER A 470 12.73 -17.05 -4.30
CA SER A 470 12.14 -18.38 -4.45
C SER A 470 11.50 -18.92 -3.17
N ARG A 471 11.61 -18.20 -2.04
CA ARG A 471 11.06 -18.65 -0.76
C ARG A 471 9.55 -18.75 -0.83
N GLY A 472 9.00 -19.83 -0.29
CA GLY A 472 7.55 -20.05 -0.22
C GLY A 472 6.99 -20.05 1.20
N ILE A 473 5.68 -20.24 1.27
CA ILE A 473 4.87 -20.35 2.48
C ILE A 473 4.81 -21.82 2.92
N VAL A 474 4.91 -22.04 4.22
CA VAL A 474 4.70 -23.35 4.85
C VAL A 474 3.49 -23.32 5.77
N ASN A 475 2.70 -24.39 5.75
CA ASN A 475 1.72 -24.69 6.78
C ASN A 475 2.42 -25.47 7.91
N VAL A 476 2.35 -24.92 9.11
CA VAL A 476 2.91 -25.49 10.33
C VAL A 476 1.78 -26.02 11.18
N THR A 477 1.76 -27.32 11.40
CA THR A 477 0.74 -28.01 12.19
C THR A 477 1.33 -28.43 13.53
N VAL A 478 0.74 -27.96 14.63
CA VAL A 478 1.14 -28.28 16.00
C VAL A 478 0.15 -29.26 16.62
N THR A 479 0.64 -30.39 17.10
CA THR A 479 -0.12 -31.33 17.94
C THR A 479 0.49 -31.31 19.33
N ALA A 480 -0.15 -30.59 20.25
CA ALA A 480 0.39 -30.29 21.57
C ALA A 480 -0.05 -31.27 22.68
N SER A 481 -1.26 -31.84 22.57
CA SER A 481 -1.85 -32.72 23.60
C SER A 481 -2.55 -33.95 22.98
N SER A 482 -2.71 -35.02 23.76
CA SER A 482 -3.48 -36.22 23.36
C SER A 482 -4.97 -35.96 23.18
N ASP A 483 -5.51 -34.95 23.87
CA ASP A 483 -6.96 -34.69 23.95
C ASP A 483 -7.43 -33.63 22.94
N SER A 484 -6.51 -32.96 22.25
CA SER A 484 -6.87 -31.97 21.23
C SER A 484 -7.49 -32.66 20.01
N SER A 485 -8.78 -32.40 19.75
CA SER A 485 -9.49 -32.98 18.61
C SER A 485 -9.00 -32.44 17.26
N GLU A 486 -8.39 -31.25 17.23
CA GLU A 486 -7.89 -30.60 16.02
C GLU A 486 -6.50 -29.97 16.26
N PRO A 487 -5.52 -30.17 15.38
CA PRO A 487 -4.20 -29.56 15.51
C PRO A 487 -4.24 -28.07 15.11
N VAL A 488 -3.45 -27.24 15.80
CA VAL A 488 -3.34 -25.81 15.47
C VAL A 488 -2.50 -25.65 14.21
N GLN A 489 -3.02 -24.91 13.22
CA GLN A 489 -2.33 -24.62 11.96
C GLN A 489 -1.97 -23.14 11.87
N THR A 490 -0.74 -22.86 11.46
CA THR A 490 -0.24 -21.50 11.22
C THR A 490 0.48 -21.46 9.88
N LEU A 491 0.18 -20.47 9.05
CA LEU A 491 0.95 -20.20 7.84
C LEU A 491 2.18 -19.37 8.21
N VAL A 492 3.35 -19.82 7.78
CA VAL A 492 4.63 -19.15 8.02
C VAL A 492 5.30 -18.85 6.69
N TYR A 493 5.61 -17.57 6.50
CA TYR A 493 6.33 -17.05 5.34
C TYR A 493 7.84 -17.11 5.62
N GLN A 494 8.60 -17.67 4.67
CA GLN A 494 10.04 -17.89 4.80
C GLN A 494 10.89 -16.90 3.99
N THR A 495 10.32 -15.75 3.64
CA THR A 495 10.93 -14.67 2.83
C THR A 495 11.81 -13.72 3.64
N ASN A 496 12.08 -14.02 4.91
CA ASN A 496 12.91 -13.19 5.79
C ASN A 496 14.38 -13.15 5.34
N GLU A 497 14.94 -11.94 5.22
CA GLU A 497 16.35 -11.73 4.82
C GLU A 497 17.33 -12.38 5.80
N TYR A 498 17.10 -12.19 7.10
CA TYR A 498 17.93 -12.73 8.19
C TYR A 498 17.13 -13.74 9.03
N GLU A 499 17.82 -14.56 9.82
CA GLU A 499 17.17 -15.56 10.69
C GLU A 499 16.14 -14.90 11.61
N LYS A 500 14.95 -15.50 11.68
CA LYS A 500 13.89 -15.12 12.62
C LYS A 500 13.32 -16.36 13.30
N TYR A 501 12.42 -16.13 14.24
CA TYR A 501 11.49 -17.17 14.67
C TYR A 501 10.06 -16.65 14.70
N ASP A 502 9.12 -17.54 14.41
CA ASP A 502 7.69 -17.32 14.51
C ASP A 502 7.14 -18.14 15.70
N THR A 503 6.24 -17.54 16.49
CA THR A 503 5.55 -18.27 17.57
C THR A 503 4.34 -18.98 16.98
N ILE A 504 4.41 -20.30 16.87
CA ILE A 504 3.40 -21.10 16.16
C ILE A 504 2.33 -21.67 17.10
N TYR A 505 2.58 -21.66 18.41
CA TYR A 505 1.64 -22.10 19.43
C TYR A 505 2.04 -21.55 20.79
N THR A 506 1.03 -21.21 21.59
CA THR A 506 1.18 -20.84 22.99
C THR A 506 0.01 -21.45 23.74
N GLY A 507 0.27 -22.31 24.72
CA GLY A 507 -0.77 -23.02 25.48
C GLY A 507 -0.29 -24.36 26.04
N HIS A 508 -1.23 -25.21 26.43
CA HIS A 508 -0.95 -26.49 27.08
C HIS A 508 -0.27 -27.51 26.16
N VAL A 509 0.79 -28.15 26.65
CA VAL A 509 1.54 -29.21 25.98
C VAL A 509 1.68 -30.39 26.95
N ASP A 510 1.38 -31.60 26.49
CA ASP A 510 1.56 -32.83 27.27
C ASP A 510 3.02 -33.29 27.30
N ALA A 511 3.44 -33.91 28.40
CA ALA A 511 4.71 -34.62 28.46
C ALA A 511 4.76 -35.77 27.43
N SER A 512 5.97 -36.06 26.94
CA SER A 512 6.22 -37.20 26.06
C SER A 512 6.15 -38.51 26.83
N ASP A 513 5.31 -39.43 26.36
CA ASP A 513 5.20 -40.78 26.88
C ASP A 513 5.00 -41.83 25.76
N SER A 514 4.70 -43.07 26.15
CA SER A 514 4.55 -44.18 25.20
C SER A 514 3.30 -44.09 24.33
N SER A 515 2.32 -43.29 24.75
CA SER A 515 1.02 -43.09 24.09
C SER A 515 1.00 -41.83 23.22
N PHE A 516 1.66 -40.77 23.66
CA PHE A 516 1.63 -39.47 23.00
C PHE A 516 2.98 -38.76 23.05
N ARG A 517 3.30 -38.06 21.95
CA ARG A 517 4.40 -37.11 21.89
C ARG A 517 3.92 -35.83 21.21
N PRO A 518 4.20 -34.66 21.80
CA PRO A 518 4.03 -33.39 21.11
C PRO A 518 4.81 -33.40 19.81
N ARG A 519 4.25 -32.81 18.75
CA ARG A 519 4.94 -32.73 17.47
C ARG A 519 4.59 -31.48 16.69
N VAL A 520 5.56 -30.99 15.93
CA VAL A 520 5.38 -29.89 14.98
C VAL A 520 5.66 -30.44 13.59
N LYS A 521 4.73 -30.27 12.65
CA LYS A 521 4.89 -30.68 11.26
C LYS A 521 4.93 -29.44 10.36
N LEU A 522 6.02 -29.26 9.63
CA LEU A 522 6.20 -28.23 8.62
C LEU A 522 5.97 -28.82 7.23
N THR A 523 5.04 -28.25 6.45
CA THR A 523 4.67 -28.71 5.10
C THR A 523 4.53 -27.50 4.16
N PRO A 524 5.09 -27.49 2.95
CA PRO A 524 4.85 -26.44 1.95
C PRO A 524 3.35 -26.30 1.58
N VAL A 525 2.88 -25.08 1.35
CA VAL A 525 1.53 -24.82 0.83
C VAL A 525 1.51 -25.09 -0.70
N ALA A 526 0.41 -25.66 -1.21
CA ALA A 526 0.26 -25.92 -2.64
C ALA A 526 -0.02 -24.64 -3.45
N ASN A 527 0.16 -24.69 -4.77
CA ASN A 527 -0.18 -23.63 -5.74
C ASN A 527 0.65 -22.33 -5.61
N GLN A 528 1.91 -22.43 -5.18
CA GLN A 528 2.83 -21.29 -5.07
C GLN A 528 3.83 -21.16 -6.23
N GLY A 529 3.82 -22.11 -7.18
CA GLY A 529 4.85 -22.20 -8.22
C GLY A 529 6.00 -23.12 -7.80
N ASP A 530 7.18 -22.84 -8.34
CA ASP A 530 8.43 -23.51 -7.95
C ASP A 530 9.06 -22.71 -6.81
N ILE A 531 9.16 -23.32 -5.63
CA ILE A 531 9.57 -22.64 -4.39
C ILE A 531 10.67 -23.42 -3.66
N THR A 532 11.44 -22.69 -2.87
CA THR A 532 12.44 -23.19 -1.93
C THR A 532 11.88 -23.10 -0.51
N VAL A 533 11.97 -24.19 0.25
CA VAL A 533 11.51 -24.28 1.63
C VAL A 533 12.64 -24.77 2.52
N VAL A 534 12.74 -24.21 3.73
CA VAL A 534 13.71 -24.63 4.76
C VAL A 534 13.08 -25.09 6.05
N ALA A 535 13.84 -25.88 6.80
CA ALA A 535 13.53 -26.29 8.16
C ALA A 535 14.81 -26.28 9.00
N SER A 536 14.83 -25.50 10.09
CA SER A 536 15.99 -25.39 10.99
C SER A 536 15.74 -26.10 12.33
N ARG A 537 14.92 -25.53 13.21
CA ARG A 537 14.60 -26.10 14.52
C ARG A 537 13.30 -25.55 15.10
N VAL A 538 12.75 -26.26 16.08
CA VAL A 538 11.69 -25.78 16.97
C VAL A 538 12.19 -25.74 18.41
N GLN A 539 11.74 -24.75 19.17
CA GLN A 539 12.03 -24.60 20.59
C GLN A 539 10.73 -24.61 21.39
N PHE A 540 10.70 -25.37 22.49
CA PHE A 540 9.61 -25.40 23.45
C PHE A 540 10.06 -24.64 24.70
N VAL A 541 9.52 -23.44 24.87
CA VAL A 541 9.83 -22.58 26.02
C VAL A 541 8.74 -22.78 27.07
N ALA A 542 9.09 -23.35 28.22
CA ALA A 542 8.14 -23.54 29.31
C ALA A 542 7.72 -22.18 29.89
N ILE A 543 6.42 -21.96 29.95
CA ILE A 543 5.79 -20.85 30.68
C ILE A 543 5.47 -21.40 32.07
N SER A 544 4.69 -22.48 32.13
CA SER A 544 4.28 -23.15 33.37
C SER A 544 4.43 -24.66 33.23
N VAL A 545 4.70 -25.38 34.31
CA VAL A 545 4.77 -26.85 34.31
C VAL A 545 3.94 -27.43 35.45
N SER A 546 3.08 -28.38 35.11
CA SER A 546 2.15 -29.01 36.04
C SER A 546 2.90 -29.70 37.18
N GLY A 547 2.49 -29.41 38.42
CA GLY A 547 3.08 -29.98 39.63
C GLY A 547 4.40 -29.34 40.07
N ILE A 548 4.89 -28.33 39.34
CA ILE A 548 6.09 -27.58 39.72
C ILE A 548 5.90 -26.08 39.41
N SER A 549 5.16 -25.32 40.21
CA SER A 549 5.27 -23.85 40.21
C SER A 549 4.66 -23.20 41.46
N ASP A 550 5.35 -22.15 41.93
CA ASP A 550 4.78 -21.06 42.72
C ASP A 550 4.27 -20.02 41.71
N ASP A 551 3.10 -20.23 41.10
CA ASP A 551 2.52 -19.27 40.15
C ASP A 551 2.20 -17.97 40.90
N GLN A 552 2.80 -16.86 40.46
CA GLN A 552 2.67 -15.56 41.15
C GLN A 552 1.98 -14.49 40.30
N LEU A 553 1.71 -14.75 39.01
CA LEU A 553 1.01 -13.83 38.09
C LEU A 553 0.05 -14.60 37.17
N ASN A 554 -0.81 -13.86 36.47
CA ASN A 554 -1.65 -14.39 35.40
C ASN A 554 -1.98 -13.27 34.40
N GLY A 555 -1.07 -13.06 33.44
CA GLY A 555 -1.22 -12.14 32.31
C GLY A 555 -1.03 -10.64 32.59
N LEU A 556 -1.03 -10.21 33.86
CA LEU A 556 -0.85 -8.81 34.28
C LEU A 556 0.30 -8.65 35.28
N TYR A 557 1.05 -7.56 35.16
CA TYR A 557 2.09 -7.17 36.13
C TYR A 557 2.24 -5.64 36.21
N GLU A 558 2.34 -5.10 37.42
CA GLU A 558 2.67 -3.69 37.67
C GLU A 558 4.13 -3.50 38.10
N TYR A 559 4.83 -2.57 37.47
CA TYR A 559 6.21 -2.21 37.75
C TYR A 559 6.36 -0.74 38.12
N ASP A 560 6.92 -0.47 39.30
CA ASP A 560 7.29 0.89 39.72
C ASP A 560 8.74 1.23 39.31
N PRO A 561 8.94 2.15 38.34
CA PRO A 561 10.26 2.52 37.87
C PRO A 561 11.07 3.36 38.88
N THR A 562 10.43 3.98 39.87
CA THR A 562 11.07 4.88 40.84
C THR A 562 11.78 4.13 41.96
N THR A 563 11.14 3.08 42.50
CA THR A 563 11.73 2.29 43.58
C THR A 563 12.64 1.18 43.06
N LYS A 564 12.50 0.80 41.78
CA LYS A 564 13.20 -0.34 41.15
C LYS A 564 13.08 -1.63 41.97
N LYS A 565 12.03 -1.74 42.79
CA LYS A 565 11.74 -2.92 43.62
C LYS A 565 10.72 -3.77 42.87
N GLY A 566 11.20 -4.80 42.17
CA GLY A 566 10.36 -5.67 41.33
C GLY A 566 10.29 -7.15 41.77
N THR A 567 10.61 -7.50 43.03
CA THR A 567 10.73 -8.92 43.43
C THR A 567 9.60 -9.45 44.31
N ASN A 568 8.68 -8.61 44.78
CA ASN A 568 7.54 -9.08 45.59
C ASN A 568 6.29 -9.12 44.71
N VAL A 569 6.23 -10.18 43.91
CA VAL A 569 5.12 -10.49 43.01
C VAL A 569 3.89 -10.78 43.89
N SER A 570 2.69 -10.28 43.53
CA SER A 570 1.41 -10.41 44.27
C SER A 570 1.05 -9.30 45.26
N VAL A 571 1.69 -8.12 45.23
CA VAL A 571 1.36 -7.02 46.16
C VAL A 571 0.46 -5.96 45.54
N SER A 572 0.54 -5.73 44.23
CA SER A 572 -0.26 -4.70 43.58
C SER A 572 -1.70 -5.17 43.34
N ALA A 573 -2.60 -4.19 43.30
CA ALA A 573 -3.97 -4.36 42.84
C ALA A 573 -4.05 -5.04 41.46
N ILE A 574 -3.16 -4.64 40.55
CA ILE A 574 -3.14 -5.12 39.17
C ILE A 574 -2.72 -6.60 39.09
N ASP A 575 -1.70 -6.99 39.86
CA ASP A 575 -1.27 -8.38 39.95
C ASP A 575 -2.42 -9.25 40.49
N GLN A 576 -3.11 -8.77 41.54
CA GLN A 576 -4.27 -9.46 42.13
C GLN A 576 -5.46 -9.55 41.16
N ALA A 577 -5.68 -8.53 40.34
CA ALA A 577 -6.71 -8.54 39.31
C ALA A 577 -6.46 -9.64 38.26
N GLY A 578 -5.20 -9.84 37.85
CA GLY A 578 -4.82 -10.96 36.98
C GLY A 578 -5.03 -12.32 37.65
N LEU A 579 -4.57 -12.46 38.89
CA LEU A 579 -4.71 -13.71 39.69
C LEU A 579 -6.17 -14.08 39.99
N ALA A 580 -7.11 -13.14 39.91
CA ALA A 580 -8.54 -13.40 40.08
C ALA A 580 -9.21 -14.01 38.84
N LEU A 581 -8.52 -14.05 37.69
CA LEU A 581 -8.98 -14.71 36.47
C LEU A 581 -8.70 -16.21 36.53
N ASP A 582 -9.40 -16.97 35.70
CA ASP A 582 -9.06 -18.36 35.43
C ASP A 582 -7.62 -18.45 34.89
N SER A 583 -6.95 -19.58 35.12
CA SER A 583 -5.59 -19.81 34.62
C SER A 583 -5.52 -19.61 33.10
N GLU A 584 -4.34 -19.22 32.61
CA GLU A 584 -4.08 -19.03 31.17
C GLU A 584 -4.71 -17.75 30.59
N ALA A 585 -4.87 -16.71 31.42
CA ALA A 585 -5.34 -15.42 30.94
C ALA A 585 -4.36 -14.83 29.92
N SER A 586 -4.84 -14.55 28.71
CA SER A 586 -4.06 -13.92 27.65
C SER A 586 -4.53 -12.48 27.47
N ILE A 587 -3.70 -11.52 27.88
CA ILE A 587 -3.99 -10.09 27.72
C ILE A 587 -3.39 -9.60 26.41
N THR A 588 -4.21 -9.02 25.53
CA THR A 588 -3.81 -8.56 24.20
C THR A 588 -3.68 -7.05 24.13
N SER A 589 -4.50 -6.30 24.89
CA SER A 589 -4.56 -4.85 24.80
C SER A 589 -4.93 -4.23 26.14
N LEU A 590 -4.25 -3.13 26.48
CA LEU A 590 -4.55 -2.27 27.62
C LEU A 590 -4.93 -0.87 27.12
N ALA A 591 -5.88 -0.22 27.79
CA ALA A 591 -6.21 1.18 27.54
C ALA A 591 -6.63 1.87 28.85
N SER A 592 -6.48 3.20 28.95
CA SER A 592 -6.87 3.96 30.13
C SER A 592 -7.86 5.08 29.83
N HIS A 593 -8.74 5.36 30.79
CA HIS A 593 -9.55 6.58 30.83
C HIS A 593 -9.66 7.08 32.28
N GLY A 594 -9.01 8.21 32.57
CA GLY A 594 -8.79 8.66 33.95
C GLY A 594 -7.86 7.70 34.70
N SER A 595 -8.23 7.30 35.92
CA SER A 595 -7.51 6.31 36.73
C SER A 595 -7.96 4.86 36.50
N THR A 596 -8.88 4.63 35.56
CA THR A 596 -9.39 3.29 35.25
C THR A 596 -8.61 2.68 34.08
N ILE A 597 -8.13 1.45 34.27
CA ILE A 597 -7.49 0.65 33.22
C ILE A 597 -8.50 -0.35 32.68
N TYR A 598 -8.62 -0.43 31.37
CA TYR A 598 -9.41 -1.41 30.64
C TYR A 598 -8.47 -2.47 30.07
N VAL A 599 -8.86 -3.73 30.26
CA VAL A 599 -8.04 -4.88 29.91
C VAL A 599 -8.84 -5.74 28.96
N GLY A 600 -8.32 -5.95 27.75
CA GLY A 600 -8.91 -6.80 26.71
C GLY A 600 -8.00 -7.98 26.39
N GLY A 601 -8.61 -9.13 26.08
CA GLY A 601 -7.86 -10.34 25.80
C GLY A 601 -8.75 -11.56 25.60
N ASN A 602 -8.15 -12.73 25.77
CA ASN A 602 -8.82 -14.02 25.89
C ASN A 602 -8.62 -14.54 27.31
N PHE A 603 -9.62 -14.31 28.16
CA PHE A 603 -9.60 -14.70 29.58
C PHE A 603 -11.03 -14.77 30.11
N SER A 604 -11.22 -15.52 31.19
CA SER A 604 -12.50 -15.63 31.88
C SER A 604 -12.35 -15.65 33.39
N SER A 605 -13.47 -15.46 34.08
CA SER A 605 -13.67 -15.86 35.48
C SER A 605 -15.15 -16.22 35.66
N SER A 606 -15.58 -16.51 36.88
CA SER A 606 -17.02 -16.74 37.19
C SER A 606 -17.98 -15.61 36.74
N SER A 607 -17.49 -14.39 36.47
CA SER A 607 -18.33 -13.24 36.06
C SER A 607 -17.73 -12.34 34.97
N ILE A 608 -16.52 -12.61 34.52
CA ILE A 608 -15.78 -11.77 33.55
C ILE A 608 -15.49 -12.61 32.31
N ASN A 609 -15.72 -12.06 31.12
CA ASN A 609 -15.37 -12.71 29.86
C ASN A 609 -14.72 -11.70 28.90
N ASN A 610 -13.47 -11.97 28.53
CA ASN A 610 -12.67 -11.32 27.47
C ASN A 610 -12.35 -9.82 27.63
N ILE A 611 -13.10 -9.09 28.46
CA ILE A 611 -12.84 -7.68 28.75
C ILE A 611 -13.26 -7.32 30.18
N MET A 612 -12.40 -6.59 30.88
CA MET A 612 -12.64 -6.09 32.23
C MET A 612 -12.11 -4.66 32.39
N TYR A 613 -12.39 -4.06 33.55
CA TYR A 613 -11.73 -2.86 33.98
C TYR A 613 -11.22 -3.00 35.42
N ILE A 614 -10.15 -2.27 35.73
CA ILE A 614 -9.52 -2.16 37.04
C ILE A 614 -9.65 -0.70 37.44
N ALA A 615 -10.44 -0.44 38.48
CA ALA A 615 -10.60 0.89 39.07
C ALA A 615 -9.61 1.09 40.22
N GLN A 616 -9.67 2.25 40.87
CA GLN A 616 -8.75 2.64 41.95
C GLN A 616 -8.85 1.75 43.21
N ASP A 617 -9.91 0.96 43.36
CA ASP A 617 -10.03 -0.04 44.43
C ASP A 617 -9.22 -1.32 44.15
N GLY A 618 -8.68 -1.43 42.93
CA GLY A 618 -7.73 -2.45 42.53
C GLY A 618 -8.33 -3.80 42.16
N ASN A 619 -9.65 -3.91 42.06
CA ASN A 619 -10.32 -5.18 41.77
C ASN A 619 -10.60 -5.36 40.28
N ALA A 620 -10.38 -6.58 39.78
CA ALA A 620 -10.88 -7.00 38.48
C ALA A 620 -12.42 -6.91 38.47
N THR A 621 -12.96 -6.03 37.63
CA THR A 621 -14.40 -5.79 37.55
C THR A 621 -14.96 -6.09 36.17
N ALA A 622 -16.04 -6.86 36.12
CA ALA A 622 -16.73 -7.20 34.89
C ALA A 622 -17.27 -5.95 34.18
N MET A 623 -17.07 -5.89 32.86
CA MET A 623 -17.82 -4.98 32.01
C MET A 623 -19.31 -5.38 31.99
N PRO A 624 -20.24 -4.45 31.66
CA PRO A 624 -21.67 -4.78 31.60
C PRO A 624 -21.93 -6.01 30.73
N LYS A 625 -22.92 -6.82 31.13
CA LYS A 625 -23.27 -8.10 30.47
C LYS A 625 -22.13 -9.14 30.49
N SER A 626 -21.36 -9.14 31.57
CA SER A 626 -20.22 -10.04 31.81
C SER A 626 -19.09 -9.92 30.77
N GLY A 627 -19.03 -8.82 30.01
CA GLY A 627 -18.04 -8.60 28.95
C GLY A 627 -18.51 -9.05 27.57
N LEU A 628 -17.62 -9.68 26.80
CA LEU A 628 -17.83 -10.03 25.38
C LEU A 628 -17.75 -11.55 25.18
N ASN A 629 -18.47 -12.08 24.17
CA ASN A 629 -18.61 -13.52 23.96
C ASN A 629 -17.39 -14.21 23.30
N SER A 630 -16.38 -13.45 22.89
CA SER A 630 -15.11 -13.96 22.35
C SER A 630 -13.98 -12.95 22.58
N GLY A 631 -12.75 -13.35 22.25
CA GLY A 631 -11.52 -12.62 22.54
C GLY A 631 -11.47 -11.21 21.94
N VAL A 632 -10.92 -10.28 22.70
CA VAL A 632 -10.60 -8.91 22.28
C VAL A 632 -9.16 -8.87 21.77
N ASN A 633 -8.90 -8.16 20.67
CA ASN A 633 -7.56 -7.98 20.10
C ASN A 633 -7.01 -6.57 20.29
N ALA A 634 -7.87 -5.55 20.26
CA ALA A 634 -7.46 -4.15 20.29
C ALA A 634 -8.43 -3.26 21.07
N LEU A 635 -7.87 -2.29 21.78
CA LEU A 635 -8.58 -1.25 22.52
C LEU A 635 -8.00 0.13 22.16
N THR A 636 -8.87 1.10 21.89
CA THR A 636 -8.47 2.51 21.82
C THR A 636 -9.51 3.39 22.48
N THR A 637 -9.05 4.43 23.18
CA THR A 637 -9.93 5.45 23.76
C THR A 637 -9.95 6.69 22.88
N LEU A 638 -11.14 7.25 22.68
CA LEU A 638 -11.34 8.55 22.03
C LEU A 638 -12.50 9.26 22.71
N ASP A 639 -12.23 10.45 23.23
CA ASP A 639 -13.15 11.23 24.06
C ASP A 639 -13.72 10.40 25.23
N ASN A 640 -15.05 10.24 25.29
CA ASN A 640 -15.74 9.51 26.37
C ASN A 640 -16.20 8.10 25.93
N VAL A 641 -15.48 7.49 24.98
CA VAL A 641 -15.79 6.19 24.39
C VAL A 641 -14.54 5.31 24.31
N LEU A 642 -14.69 4.04 24.69
CA LEU A 642 -13.74 2.96 24.41
C LEU A 642 -14.19 2.22 23.16
N TYR A 643 -13.35 2.17 22.14
CA TYR A 643 -13.56 1.36 20.95
C TYR A 643 -12.81 0.03 21.09
N VAL A 644 -13.47 -1.06 20.72
CA VAL A 644 -13.03 -2.43 20.97
C VAL A 644 -13.12 -3.21 19.66
N GLY A 645 -12.02 -3.86 19.27
CA GLY A 645 -11.95 -4.77 18.11
C GLY A 645 -11.57 -6.17 18.54
N GLY A 646 -12.16 -7.20 17.94
CA GLY A 646 -11.91 -8.59 18.35
C GLY A 646 -12.55 -9.65 17.45
N ASN A 647 -12.76 -10.83 18.03
CA ASN A 647 -13.44 -11.97 17.40
C ASN A 647 -14.89 -12.17 17.92
N PHE A 648 -15.39 -11.22 18.71
CA PHE A 648 -16.72 -11.30 19.34
C PHE A 648 -17.82 -10.89 18.37
N THR A 649 -19.04 -11.35 18.64
CA THR A 649 -20.24 -10.99 17.85
C THR A 649 -21.34 -10.36 18.71
N ASP A 650 -21.29 -10.56 20.03
CA ASP A 650 -22.21 -10.00 21.03
C ASP A 650 -21.49 -9.91 22.39
N THR A 651 -22.14 -9.28 23.35
CA THR A 651 -21.86 -9.40 24.78
C THR A 651 -21.98 -10.84 25.29
N SER A 652 -21.29 -11.16 26.39
CA SER A 652 -21.25 -12.53 26.93
C SER A 652 -22.62 -13.05 27.37
N ASP A 653 -23.43 -12.22 28.03
CA ASP A 653 -24.79 -12.60 28.44
C ASP A 653 -25.84 -12.46 27.31
N GLY A 654 -25.41 -11.99 26.13
CA GLY A 654 -26.25 -11.72 24.98
C GLY A 654 -27.21 -10.52 25.12
N GLY A 655 -27.85 -10.21 23.99
CA GLY A 655 -28.91 -9.21 23.90
C GLY A 655 -28.42 -7.81 23.49
N ASN A 656 -27.21 -7.69 22.95
CA ASN A 656 -26.73 -6.51 22.24
C ASN A 656 -26.40 -6.90 20.79
N GLU A 657 -27.43 -6.96 19.96
CA GLU A 657 -27.28 -7.27 18.54
C GLU A 657 -26.40 -6.23 17.82
N GLY A 658 -25.60 -6.67 16.85
CA GLY A 658 -24.85 -5.79 15.94
C GLY A 658 -23.43 -5.41 16.36
N LEU A 659 -22.87 -6.00 17.42
CA LEU A 659 -21.46 -5.74 17.80
C LEU A 659 -20.44 -6.32 16.82
N SER A 660 -20.78 -7.40 16.09
CA SER A 660 -20.04 -7.98 14.95
C SER A 660 -18.59 -7.49 14.77
N TYR A 661 -17.69 -8.04 15.59
CA TYR A 661 -16.23 -7.84 15.64
C TYR A 661 -15.73 -6.45 16.06
N VAL A 662 -16.58 -5.43 16.15
CA VAL A 662 -16.22 -4.06 16.58
C VAL A 662 -17.33 -3.37 17.38
N ALA A 663 -16.99 -2.90 18.58
CA ALA A 663 -17.93 -2.29 19.51
C ALA A 663 -17.43 -0.95 20.08
N ALA A 664 -18.37 -0.13 20.52
CA ALA A 664 -18.10 1.08 21.31
C ALA A 664 -18.72 0.91 22.70
N TYR A 665 -18.00 1.35 23.73
CA TYR A 665 -18.45 1.42 25.11
C TYR A 665 -18.41 2.86 25.60
N SER A 666 -19.55 3.40 26.02
CA SER A 666 -19.61 4.75 26.59
C SER A 666 -19.29 4.74 28.08
N PHE A 667 -18.26 5.48 28.49
CA PHE A 667 -17.93 5.61 29.92
C PHE A 667 -19.03 6.33 30.72
N GLY A 668 -19.78 7.22 30.07
CA GLY A 668 -20.85 8.00 30.69
C GLY A 668 -22.12 7.19 30.96
N THR A 669 -22.64 6.48 29.96
CA THR A 669 -23.87 5.66 30.11
C THR A 669 -23.59 4.26 30.63
N LYS A 670 -22.31 3.83 30.63
CA LYS A 670 -21.86 2.48 30.98
C LYS A 670 -22.57 1.40 30.15
N ALA A 671 -22.69 1.65 28.84
CA ALA A 671 -23.38 0.77 27.92
C ALA A 671 -22.56 0.51 26.64
N TRP A 672 -22.74 -0.69 26.09
CA TRP A 672 -22.25 -1.07 24.78
C TRP A 672 -23.13 -0.48 23.68
N SER A 673 -22.53 -0.19 22.53
CA SER A 673 -23.20 0.23 21.31
C SER A 673 -22.48 -0.34 20.09
N ALA A 674 -23.24 -0.80 19.12
CA ALA A 674 -22.75 -1.22 17.81
C ALA A 674 -22.18 -0.03 17.01
N LEU A 675 -21.21 -0.30 16.12
CA LEU A 675 -20.76 0.64 15.10
C LEU A 675 -21.46 0.31 13.77
N GLY A 676 -22.67 0.87 13.58
CA GLY A 676 -23.52 0.49 12.46
C GLY A 676 -23.89 -1.00 12.56
N GLY A 677 -23.60 -1.77 11.51
CA GLY A 677 -23.78 -3.24 11.50
C GLY A 677 -22.54 -4.03 11.92
N GLY A 678 -21.41 -3.36 12.16
CA GLY A 678 -20.09 -3.96 12.31
C GLY A 678 -19.48 -4.45 10.99
N VAL A 679 -18.55 -5.41 11.07
CA VAL A 679 -17.82 -5.97 9.92
C VAL A 679 -18.06 -7.48 9.81
N ASN A 680 -17.64 -8.12 8.72
CA ASN A 680 -17.86 -9.56 8.50
C ASN A 680 -16.69 -10.47 8.91
N GLY A 681 -15.64 -9.93 9.53
CA GLY A 681 -14.45 -10.71 9.90
C GLY A 681 -13.66 -10.11 11.07
N ARG A 682 -12.62 -10.82 11.49
CA ARG A 682 -11.86 -10.52 12.71
C ARG A 682 -11.17 -9.15 12.61
N VAL A 683 -11.37 -8.31 13.63
CA VAL A 683 -10.63 -7.04 13.77
C VAL A 683 -9.34 -7.26 14.54
N THR A 684 -8.22 -6.81 13.99
CA THR A 684 -6.86 -6.96 14.55
C THR A 684 -6.33 -5.66 15.16
N SER A 685 -6.74 -4.50 14.65
CA SER A 685 -6.32 -3.19 15.15
C SER A 685 -7.46 -2.18 15.11
N VAL A 686 -7.50 -1.30 16.12
CA VAL A 686 -8.41 -0.16 16.20
C VAL A 686 -7.60 1.04 16.67
N VAL A 687 -7.59 2.11 15.89
CA VAL A 687 -6.71 3.26 16.11
C VAL A 687 -7.54 4.55 16.03
N ALA A 688 -7.37 5.45 16.99
CA ALA A 688 -7.87 6.81 16.89
C ALA A 688 -6.82 7.71 16.22
N LEU A 689 -7.15 8.32 15.08
CA LEU A 689 -6.21 9.12 14.30
C LEU A 689 -6.89 10.29 13.60
N SER A 690 -6.13 11.38 13.43
CA SER A 690 -6.52 12.52 12.62
C SER A 690 -5.80 12.41 11.27
N LEU A 691 -6.56 12.08 10.22
CA LEU A 691 -6.12 12.05 8.83
C LEU A 691 -7.08 12.88 7.98
N ASN A 692 -6.56 13.50 6.92
CA ASN A 692 -7.37 14.18 5.90
C ASN A 692 -8.02 13.11 5.01
N ILE A 693 -9.09 12.50 5.51
CA ILE A 693 -9.85 11.45 4.82
C ILE A 693 -10.88 12.02 3.82
N SER A 694 -11.30 13.28 4.02
CA SER A 694 -12.17 14.04 3.13
C SER A 694 -11.89 15.54 3.27
N ALA A 695 -12.27 16.33 2.25
CA ALA A 695 -12.22 17.79 2.33
C ALA A 695 -13.21 18.35 3.38
N ASP A 696 -14.27 17.59 3.67
CA ASP A 696 -15.39 18.00 4.52
C ASP A 696 -15.25 17.58 6.00
N LEU A 697 -14.31 16.67 6.31
CA LEU A 697 -14.11 16.13 7.67
C LEU A 697 -12.69 16.44 8.15
N ASN A 698 -12.63 17.33 9.15
CA ASN A 698 -11.42 17.61 9.91
C ASN A 698 -11.67 17.27 11.38
N GLU A 699 -11.80 15.98 11.67
CA GLU A 699 -12.00 15.44 13.02
C GLU A 699 -11.10 14.21 13.25
N THR A 700 -10.98 13.79 14.51
CA THR A 700 -10.33 12.51 14.84
C THR A 700 -11.31 11.38 14.55
N VAL A 701 -10.89 10.44 13.72
CA VAL A 701 -11.67 9.26 13.34
C VAL A 701 -11.12 7.99 13.96
N VAL A 702 -11.88 6.91 13.86
CA VAL A 702 -11.47 5.58 14.32
C VAL A 702 -11.22 4.69 13.11
N GLY A 703 -9.96 4.41 12.82
CA GLY A 703 -9.56 3.43 11.82
C GLY A 703 -9.64 2.01 12.40
N VAL A 704 -10.26 1.11 11.66
CA VAL A 704 -10.47 -0.29 12.01
C VAL A 704 -9.79 -1.14 10.95
N SER A 705 -8.86 -2.03 11.34
CA SER A 705 -8.14 -2.93 10.44
C SER A 705 -8.36 -4.38 10.83
N GLY A 706 -8.42 -5.29 9.86
CA GLY A 706 -8.59 -6.70 10.13
C GLY A 706 -8.76 -7.59 8.89
N GLU A 707 -9.15 -8.83 9.14
CA GLU A 707 -9.45 -9.85 8.14
C GLU A 707 -10.93 -9.76 7.72
N PHE A 708 -11.36 -8.60 7.24
CA PHE A 708 -12.72 -8.36 6.75
C PHE A 708 -12.68 -7.68 5.39
N ASP A 709 -13.68 -7.97 4.57
CA ASP A 709 -13.84 -7.41 3.22
C ASP A 709 -15.18 -6.68 3.03
N GLN A 710 -16.01 -6.60 4.09
CA GLN A 710 -17.32 -5.99 4.01
C GLN A 710 -17.77 -5.31 5.31
N LEU A 711 -18.34 -4.11 5.16
CA LEU A 711 -19.16 -3.44 6.17
C LEU A 711 -20.59 -3.99 6.10
N LEU A 712 -21.10 -4.44 7.24
CA LEU A 712 -22.45 -5.02 7.32
C LEU A 712 -23.53 -3.95 7.21
N SER A 713 -24.66 -4.32 6.60
CA SER A 713 -25.81 -3.42 6.46
C SER A 713 -26.43 -3.08 7.82
N PHE A 714 -26.95 -1.86 7.96
CA PHE A 714 -27.67 -1.43 9.15
C PHE A 714 -28.63 -0.29 8.85
N GLU A 715 -29.77 -0.25 9.55
CA GLU A 715 -30.85 0.71 9.30
C GLU A 715 -31.27 0.77 7.82
N GLN A 716 -31.08 1.92 7.15
CA GLN A 716 -31.35 2.12 5.72
C GLN A 716 -30.08 2.07 4.86
N THR A 717 -28.97 1.64 5.43
CA THR A 717 -27.65 1.60 4.78
C THR A 717 -27.35 0.18 4.31
N SER A 718 -27.07 0.02 3.02
CA SER A 718 -26.67 -1.26 2.42
C SER A 718 -25.24 -1.66 2.84
N SER A 719 -24.91 -2.94 2.68
CA SER A 719 -23.55 -3.42 2.87
C SER A 719 -22.61 -2.78 1.86
N THR A 720 -21.38 -2.48 2.27
CA THR A 720 -20.36 -1.84 1.44
C THR A 720 -19.06 -2.65 1.49
N ASN A 721 -18.47 -2.90 0.33
CA ASN A 721 -17.20 -3.62 0.24
C ASN A 721 -16.04 -2.72 0.66
N VAL A 722 -15.05 -3.30 1.35
CA VAL A 722 -13.83 -2.63 1.82
C VAL A 722 -12.67 -3.62 1.76
N SER A 723 -11.42 -3.16 1.78
CA SER A 723 -10.25 -4.04 1.65
C SER A 723 -9.41 -4.06 2.93
N GLY A 724 -9.95 -4.65 4.01
CA GLY A 724 -9.24 -4.84 5.28
C GLY A 724 -9.09 -3.61 6.18
N PHE A 725 -9.53 -2.44 5.73
CA PHE A 725 -9.53 -1.19 6.50
C PHE A 725 -10.84 -0.43 6.32
N ALA A 726 -11.36 0.12 7.41
CA ALA A 726 -12.55 0.98 7.41
C ALA A 726 -12.41 2.12 8.43
N VAL A 727 -13.07 3.24 8.15
CA VAL A 727 -13.04 4.43 8.99
C VAL A 727 -14.41 4.69 9.59
N TRP A 728 -14.51 4.67 10.91
CA TRP A 728 -15.69 5.11 11.64
C TRP A 728 -15.57 6.60 11.98
N VAL A 729 -16.63 7.36 11.69
CA VAL A 729 -16.70 8.81 11.92
C VAL A 729 -17.60 9.09 13.13
N PRO A 730 -17.02 9.37 14.33
CA PRO A 730 -17.79 9.46 15.57
C PRO A 730 -18.88 10.54 15.54
N SER A 731 -18.60 11.72 14.97
CA SER A 731 -19.58 12.82 14.90
C SER A 731 -20.83 12.46 14.07
N ARG A 732 -20.68 11.55 13.10
CA ARG A 732 -21.75 11.10 12.20
C ARG A 732 -22.39 9.80 12.64
N LYS A 733 -21.78 9.08 13.59
CA LYS A 733 -22.18 7.73 14.02
C LYS A 733 -22.37 6.80 12.82
N ASN A 734 -21.46 6.88 11.86
CA ASN A 734 -21.51 6.09 10.63
C ASN A 734 -20.09 5.83 10.11
N TRP A 735 -19.96 4.80 9.27
CA TRP A 735 -18.76 4.52 8.50
C TRP A 735 -18.58 5.55 7.39
N LEU A 736 -17.34 5.97 7.13
CA LEU A 736 -16.98 6.94 6.10
C LEU A 736 -17.55 6.59 4.71
N PRO A 737 -17.54 5.31 4.25
CA PRO A 737 -18.12 4.94 2.96
C PRO A 737 -19.62 5.24 2.82
N ASN A 738 -20.35 5.31 3.94
CA ASN A 738 -21.79 5.56 3.95
C ASN A 738 -22.15 7.06 4.00
N LEU A 739 -21.14 7.93 4.13
CA LEU A 739 -21.33 9.36 4.18
C LEU A 739 -21.33 9.93 2.76
N ASN A 740 -22.26 10.86 2.49
CA ASN A 740 -22.29 11.63 1.25
C ASN A 740 -21.25 12.77 1.29
N VAL A 741 -19.97 12.41 1.31
CA VAL A 741 -18.82 13.33 1.34
C VAL A 741 -17.76 12.85 0.35
N SER A 742 -16.96 13.79 -0.18
CA SER A 742 -15.82 13.46 -1.03
C SER A 742 -14.74 12.78 -0.20
N GLN A 743 -14.43 11.52 -0.47
CA GLN A 743 -13.50 10.72 0.34
C GLN A 743 -12.40 10.07 -0.51
N LEU A 744 -11.27 9.80 0.14
CA LEU A 744 -10.19 9.01 -0.45
C LEU A 744 -10.51 7.51 -0.36
N GLU A 745 -10.12 6.74 -1.38
CA GLU A 745 -10.20 5.27 -1.34
C GLU A 745 -8.97 4.73 -0.61
N PHE A 746 -9.18 3.83 0.36
CA PHE A 746 -8.14 3.17 1.13
C PHE A 746 -8.21 1.65 0.93
N ALA A 747 -7.04 1.01 0.78
CA ALA A 747 -6.93 -0.45 0.76
C ALA A 747 -5.74 -0.92 1.60
N GLY A 748 -5.83 -2.11 2.19
CA GLY A 748 -4.79 -2.69 3.04
C GLY A 748 -5.12 -2.56 4.53
N GLN A 749 -4.10 -2.61 5.39
CA GLN A 749 -4.30 -2.57 6.84
C GLN A 749 -3.41 -1.52 7.48
N LEU A 750 -3.96 -0.80 8.45
CA LEU A 750 -3.22 0.07 9.36
C LEU A 750 -2.89 -0.71 10.64
N SER A 751 -1.60 -0.92 10.92
CA SER A 751 -1.15 -1.68 12.09
C SER A 751 -0.82 -0.78 13.28
N ALA A 752 -0.09 0.31 13.04
CA ALA A 752 0.31 1.27 14.06
C ALA A 752 0.39 2.70 13.50
N TYR A 753 0.52 3.68 14.39
CA TYR A 753 0.79 5.07 14.01
C TYR A 753 1.62 5.76 15.07
N ALA A 754 2.31 6.84 14.67
CA ALA A 754 2.92 7.78 15.58
C ALA A 754 2.75 9.20 15.03
N LYS A 755 2.54 10.15 15.94
CA LYS A 755 2.48 11.58 15.62
C LYS A 755 3.65 12.30 16.28
N VAL A 756 4.40 13.05 15.50
CA VAL A 756 5.50 13.91 15.96
C VAL A 756 5.22 15.31 15.42
N ASP A 757 4.99 16.27 16.32
CA ASP A 757 4.52 17.62 15.95
C ASP A 757 3.28 17.57 15.04
N ASN A 758 3.39 18.08 13.80
CA ASN A 758 2.35 18.05 12.78
C ASN A 758 2.53 16.91 11.75
N THR A 759 3.53 16.05 11.93
CA THR A 759 3.81 14.94 11.03
C THR A 759 3.20 13.65 11.59
N THR A 760 2.30 13.06 10.82
CA THR A 760 1.74 11.73 11.09
C THR A 760 2.53 10.70 10.30
N ILE A 761 3.05 9.69 10.99
CA ILE A 761 3.64 8.49 10.39
C ILE A 761 2.69 7.33 10.68
N LEU A 762 2.29 6.63 9.64
CA LEU A 762 1.46 5.43 9.71
C LEU A 762 2.36 4.22 9.46
N ALA A 763 1.95 3.05 9.95
CA ALA A 763 2.57 1.78 9.60
C ALA A 763 1.51 0.78 9.16
N GLY A 764 1.85 -0.04 8.16
CA GLY A 764 0.98 -1.08 7.64
C GLY A 764 1.15 -1.29 6.14
N SER A 765 0.19 -1.98 5.54
CA SER A 765 0.05 -2.16 4.08
C SER A 765 -0.92 -1.17 3.45
N LEU A 766 -1.32 -0.14 4.20
CA LEU A 766 -2.31 0.84 3.77
C LEU A 766 -1.85 1.61 2.52
N SER A 767 -2.73 1.72 1.54
CA SER A 767 -2.52 2.47 0.29
C SER A 767 -3.73 3.36 0.01
N THR A 768 -3.53 4.42 -0.77
CA THR A 768 -4.61 5.33 -1.18
C THR A 768 -4.66 5.52 -2.69
N GLY A 769 -5.84 5.34 -3.27
CA GLY A 769 -6.08 5.51 -4.70
C GLY A 769 -6.39 6.95 -5.15
N GLY A 770 -6.57 7.88 -4.21
CA GLY A 770 -7.07 9.23 -4.48
C GLY A 770 -8.57 9.35 -4.24
N LEU A 771 -9.21 10.32 -4.91
CA LEU A 771 -10.66 10.52 -4.87
C LEU A 771 -11.35 9.25 -5.36
N ALA A 772 -12.18 8.69 -4.51
CA ALA A 772 -12.92 7.49 -4.85
C ALA A 772 -14.08 7.85 -5.81
N ALA A 773 -14.01 7.42 -7.07
CA ALA A 773 -15.01 7.64 -8.11
C ALA A 773 -15.07 6.44 -9.06
N ALA A 774 -16.27 5.89 -9.26
CA ALA A 774 -16.44 4.66 -10.02
C ALA A 774 -16.51 4.93 -11.53
N GLY A 775 -15.35 4.95 -12.17
CA GLY A 775 -15.19 5.06 -13.62
C GLY A 775 -15.54 6.41 -14.24
N ALA A 776 -16.05 7.39 -13.47
CA ALA A 776 -16.37 8.73 -13.98
C ALA A 776 -16.18 9.84 -12.93
N ALA A 777 -15.48 10.91 -13.32
CA ALA A 777 -15.23 12.07 -12.48
C ALA A 777 -15.28 13.38 -13.29
N ALA A 778 -15.77 14.46 -12.68
CA ALA A 778 -15.68 15.81 -13.21
C ALA A 778 -14.33 16.43 -12.85
N LEU A 779 -13.81 17.23 -13.77
CA LEU A 779 -12.60 18.03 -13.60
C LEU A 779 -13.02 19.48 -13.36
N LEU A 780 -12.81 19.97 -12.14
CA LEU A 780 -13.19 21.31 -11.69
C LEU A 780 -12.07 22.32 -11.97
N TYR A 781 -12.43 23.53 -12.40
CA TYR A 781 -11.49 24.59 -12.76
C TYR A 781 -12.05 25.97 -12.34
N ASP A 782 -11.95 26.29 -11.04
CA ASP A 782 -12.45 27.55 -10.46
C ASP A 782 -11.39 28.43 -9.77
N ASP A 783 -10.16 27.94 -9.59
CA ASP A 783 -8.93 28.69 -9.23
C ASP A 783 -7.73 27.72 -9.22
N ASP A 784 -7.96 26.51 -8.67
CA ASP A 784 -7.08 25.33 -8.73
C ASP A 784 -7.81 24.15 -9.40
N LEU A 785 -7.06 23.16 -9.89
CA LEU A 785 -7.62 21.92 -10.44
C LEU A 785 -8.21 21.05 -9.33
N GLY A 786 -9.48 20.69 -9.45
CA GLY A 786 -10.21 19.82 -8.50
C GLY A 786 -10.84 18.62 -9.19
N LEU A 787 -11.19 17.57 -8.44
CA LEU A 787 -11.92 16.40 -8.94
C LEU A 787 -13.19 16.20 -8.13
N GLU A 788 -14.25 15.79 -8.80
CA GLU A 788 -15.53 15.43 -8.18
C GLU A 788 -16.06 14.13 -8.79
N ALA A 789 -16.53 13.19 -7.97
CA ALA A 789 -17.07 11.93 -8.46
C ALA A 789 -18.42 12.17 -9.14
N LEU A 790 -18.60 11.66 -10.36
CA LEU A 790 -19.89 11.74 -11.06
C LEU A 790 -20.81 10.57 -10.69
N LEU A 791 -20.21 9.39 -10.47
CA LEU A 791 -20.90 8.22 -9.94
C LEU A 791 -20.43 8.01 -8.49
N THR A 792 -21.31 8.33 -7.55
CA THR A 792 -21.03 8.29 -6.11
C THR A 792 -21.37 6.95 -5.46
N ASP A 793 -22.06 6.04 -6.17
CA ASP A 793 -22.38 4.72 -5.66
C ASP A 793 -21.15 3.80 -5.67
N ARG A 794 -20.74 3.34 -4.49
CA ARG A 794 -19.58 2.45 -4.29
C ARG A 794 -19.80 1.03 -4.76
N ASN A 795 -21.06 0.61 -4.96
CA ASN A 795 -21.37 -0.69 -5.55
C ASN A 795 -21.33 -0.66 -7.08
N THR A 796 -20.93 0.48 -7.67
CA THR A 796 -20.73 0.56 -9.11
C THR A 796 -19.63 -0.42 -9.53
N THR A 797 -19.91 -1.22 -10.53
CA THR A 797 -18.94 -2.17 -11.10
C THR A 797 -18.85 -1.98 -12.61
N GLY A 798 -17.69 -2.26 -13.18
CA GLY A 798 -17.47 -2.17 -14.63
C GLY A 798 -16.79 -0.87 -15.06
N GLU A 799 -16.91 -0.54 -16.35
CA GLU A 799 -16.15 0.53 -16.99
C GLU A 799 -17.08 1.56 -17.64
N THR A 800 -16.77 2.85 -17.47
CA THR A 800 -17.39 3.93 -18.25
C THR A 800 -16.49 4.28 -19.45
N PHE A 801 -17.01 4.13 -20.67
CA PHE A 801 -16.24 4.37 -21.89
C PHE A 801 -16.43 5.79 -22.43
N THR A 802 -17.65 6.33 -22.37
CA THR A 802 -18.00 7.61 -23.01
C THR A 802 -18.95 8.46 -22.17
N GLY A 803 -18.98 9.76 -22.45
CA GLY A 803 -20.02 10.65 -21.94
C GLY A 803 -20.27 11.87 -22.82
N ILE A 804 -21.35 12.58 -22.53
CA ILE A 804 -21.70 13.86 -23.17
C ILE A 804 -22.46 14.76 -22.19
N PHE A 805 -22.22 16.07 -22.26
CA PHE A 805 -23.04 17.07 -21.58
C PHE A 805 -24.22 17.48 -22.47
N ASP A 806 -25.43 17.45 -21.91
CA ASP A 806 -26.64 17.98 -22.53
C ASP A 806 -27.03 19.33 -21.90
N THR A 807 -26.68 20.39 -22.62
CA THR A 807 -27.04 21.78 -22.29
C THR A 807 -28.15 22.33 -23.19
N SER A 808 -28.71 21.49 -24.06
CA SER A 808 -29.76 21.91 -24.99
C SER A 808 -31.07 22.20 -24.25
N SER A 809 -31.83 23.17 -24.75
CA SER A 809 -33.09 23.62 -24.13
C SER A 809 -32.98 23.96 -22.63
N SER A 810 -31.83 24.52 -22.22
CA SER A 810 -31.50 24.88 -20.82
C SER A 810 -31.48 23.71 -19.84
N ARG A 811 -31.30 22.47 -20.34
CA ARG A 811 -31.01 21.32 -19.49
C ARG A 811 -29.59 21.42 -18.94
N ASN A 812 -29.35 20.73 -17.83
CA ASN A 812 -28.04 20.56 -17.24
C ASN A 812 -27.91 19.08 -16.90
N ARG A 813 -27.51 18.26 -17.87
CA ARG A 813 -27.42 16.82 -17.69
C ARG A 813 -26.06 16.29 -18.15
N THR A 814 -25.50 15.38 -17.37
CA THR A 814 -24.31 14.60 -17.75
C THR A 814 -24.78 13.19 -18.07
N ILE A 815 -24.50 12.72 -19.29
CA ILE A 815 -24.90 11.40 -19.76
C ILE A 815 -23.66 10.54 -19.90
N LEU A 816 -23.63 9.40 -19.23
CA LEU A 816 -22.51 8.46 -19.19
C LEU A 816 -22.92 7.13 -19.83
N GLY A 817 -21.97 6.51 -20.53
CA GLY A 817 -22.16 5.25 -21.24
C GLY A 817 -20.95 4.36 -21.10
N GLY A 818 -21.19 3.08 -20.87
CA GLY A 818 -20.12 2.10 -20.86
C GLY A 818 -20.61 0.67 -20.77
N HIS A 819 -19.90 -0.15 -20.00
CA HIS A 819 -20.34 -1.46 -19.55
C HIS A 819 -20.20 -1.53 -18.03
N PHE A 820 -21.24 -1.07 -17.32
CA PHE A 820 -21.22 -0.90 -15.87
C PHE A 820 -22.60 -1.12 -15.27
N SER A 821 -22.66 -1.40 -13.97
CA SER A 821 -23.90 -1.46 -13.19
C SER A 821 -23.78 -0.51 -11.99
N THR A 822 -24.78 0.32 -11.72
CA THR A 822 -24.83 1.29 -10.60
C THR A 822 -26.28 1.44 -10.10
N ASN A 823 -26.52 2.01 -8.91
CA ASN A 823 -27.88 2.31 -8.46
C ASN A 823 -28.35 3.72 -8.88
N ALA A 824 -29.61 3.81 -9.26
CA ALA A 824 -30.35 5.05 -9.41
C ALA A 824 -30.68 5.67 -8.05
N THR A 825 -31.00 6.97 -8.03
CA THR A 825 -31.43 7.68 -6.81
C THR A 825 -32.69 7.07 -6.16
N ASN A 826 -33.51 6.34 -6.93
CA ASN A 826 -34.70 5.64 -6.43
C ASN A 826 -34.42 4.18 -5.97
N GLY A 827 -33.17 3.73 -5.97
CA GLY A 827 -32.75 2.39 -5.57
C GLY A 827 -32.88 1.30 -6.65
N SER A 828 -33.29 1.63 -7.87
CA SER A 828 -33.28 0.68 -9.00
C SER A 828 -31.89 0.55 -9.62
N VAL A 829 -31.57 -0.62 -10.18
CA VAL A 829 -30.28 -0.85 -10.86
C VAL A 829 -30.30 -0.21 -12.25
N ILE A 830 -29.24 0.52 -12.57
CA ILE A 830 -28.94 1.11 -13.87
C ILE A 830 -27.85 0.28 -14.54
N GLU A 831 -28.11 -0.16 -15.77
CA GLU A 831 -27.16 -0.93 -16.58
C GLU A 831 -26.66 -0.06 -17.74
N ASN A 832 -25.33 0.09 -17.82
CA ASN A 832 -24.52 0.59 -18.93
C ASN A 832 -24.73 2.05 -19.36
N PHE A 833 -25.78 2.73 -18.88
CA PHE A 833 -26.15 4.08 -19.28
C PHE A 833 -26.77 4.86 -18.12
N ALA A 834 -26.14 5.96 -17.72
CA ALA A 834 -26.61 6.82 -16.64
C ALA A 834 -26.82 8.26 -17.11
N ILE A 835 -27.89 8.89 -16.64
CA ILE A 835 -28.19 10.32 -16.78
C ILE A 835 -28.14 10.93 -15.39
N ILE A 836 -27.27 11.91 -15.21
CA ILE A 836 -27.12 12.70 -13.99
C ILE A 836 -27.73 14.08 -14.23
N ASP A 837 -28.71 14.49 -13.43
CA ASP A 837 -29.27 15.84 -13.47
C ASP A 837 -28.42 16.78 -12.61
N GLY A 838 -27.73 17.74 -13.25
CA GLY A 838 -26.84 18.67 -12.57
C GLY A 838 -27.54 19.71 -11.67
N ARG A 839 -28.89 19.69 -11.56
CA ARG A 839 -29.63 20.58 -10.66
C ARG A 839 -29.78 20.01 -9.25
N ASP A 840 -29.93 18.70 -9.13
CA ASP A 840 -30.18 18.00 -7.86
C ASP A 840 -29.32 16.76 -7.64
N GLY A 841 -28.46 16.40 -8.62
CA GLY A 841 -27.59 15.23 -8.57
C GLY A 841 -28.32 13.90 -8.78
N SER A 842 -29.59 13.92 -9.19
CA SER A 842 -30.35 12.69 -9.38
C SER A 842 -29.82 11.86 -10.55
N ILE A 843 -29.68 10.55 -10.32
CA ILE A 843 -29.17 9.57 -11.29
C ILE A 843 -30.33 8.68 -11.74
N SER A 844 -30.47 8.56 -13.06
CA SER A 844 -31.48 7.74 -13.73
C SER A 844 -30.87 6.97 -14.92
N GLY A 845 -31.53 5.88 -15.35
CA GLY A 845 -31.09 5.07 -16.50
C GLY A 845 -32.06 5.13 -17.68
N LEU A 846 -31.74 4.42 -18.77
CA LEU A 846 -32.59 4.30 -19.98
C LEU A 846 -33.95 3.62 -19.75
N GLY A 847 -34.07 2.80 -18.69
CA GLY A 847 -35.21 1.91 -18.46
C GLY A 847 -35.13 0.60 -19.26
N ALA A 848 -36.23 -0.18 -19.27
CA ALA A 848 -36.27 -1.49 -19.94
C ALA A 848 -36.28 -1.36 -21.48
N GLY A 849 -35.39 -2.08 -22.15
CA GLY A 849 -35.36 -2.15 -23.63
C GLY A 849 -33.99 -2.44 -24.23
N VAL A 850 -32.91 -2.19 -23.48
CA VAL A 850 -31.53 -2.55 -23.83
C VAL A 850 -31.09 -3.72 -22.94
N ASP A 851 -30.37 -4.68 -23.50
CA ASP A 851 -29.89 -5.84 -22.75
C ASP A 851 -28.70 -5.44 -21.86
N SER A 852 -28.59 -6.03 -20.66
CA SER A 852 -27.54 -5.70 -19.68
C SER A 852 -26.11 -6.07 -20.12
N ASN A 853 -25.94 -6.94 -21.12
CA ASN A 853 -24.64 -7.25 -21.71
C ASN A 853 -24.18 -6.23 -22.77
N SER A 854 -24.93 -5.15 -22.99
CA SER A 854 -24.59 -4.10 -23.96
C SER A 854 -23.41 -3.24 -23.48
N THR A 855 -22.70 -2.63 -24.43
CA THR A 855 -21.65 -1.65 -24.15
C THR A 855 -21.87 -0.39 -24.98
N PHE A 856 -21.92 0.77 -24.34
CA PHE A 856 -21.98 2.08 -25.03
C PHE A 856 -20.57 2.63 -25.24
N LEU A 857 -20.28 3.09 -26.45
CA LEU A 857 -18.95 3.57 -26.87
C LEU A 857 -18.95 5.00 -27.41
N THR A 858 -20.09 5.52 -27.86
CA THR A 858 -20.16 6.86 -28.44
C THR A 858 -21.55 7.48 -28.29
N PHE A 859 -21.58 8.80 -28.08
CA PHE A 859 -22.80 9.59 -27.99
C PHE A 859 -22.77 10.80 -28.93
N MET A 860 -23.94 11.18 -29.44
CA MET A 860 -24.14 12.42 -30.18
C MET A 860 -25.56 12.93 -29.97
N ILE A 861 -25.73 14.22 -29.70
CA ILE A 861 -27.04 14.87 -29.58
C ILE A 861 -27.31 15.69 -30.84
N SER A 862 -28.45 15.45 -31.49
CA SER A 862 -28.94 16.27 -32.60
C SER A 862 -30.44 16.38 -32.56
N ASP A 863 -30.97 17.60 -32.70
CA ASP A 863 -32.41 17.91 -32.66
C ASP A 863 -33.12 17.26 -31.45
N GLU A 864 -32.55 17.39 -30.23
CA GLU A 864 -33.12 16.87 -28.97
C GLU A 864 -33.16 15.32 -28.86
N VAL A 865 -32.55 14.62 -29.82
CA VAL A 865 -32.41 13.16 -29.83
C VAL A 865 -30.96 12.81 -29.53
N LEU A 866 -30.77 11.94 -28.54
CA LEU A 866 -29.50 11.28 -28.28
C LEU A 866 -29.38 10.04 -29.18
N TYR A 867 -28.32 10.02 -29.97
CA TYR A 867 -27.87 8.88 -30.74
C TYR A 867 -26.78 8.18 -29.94
N ALA A 868 -27.06 6.99 -29.45
CA ALA A 868 -26.15 6.21 -28.61
C ALA A 868 -25.69 4.96 -29.36
N GLY A 869 -24.37 4.83 -29.57
CA GLY A 869 -23.74 3.75 -30.32
C GLY A 869 -22.83 2.89 -29.46
N GLY A 870 -22.66 1.64 -29.86
CA GLY A 870 -21.72 0.69 -29.24
C GLY A 870 -22.02 -0.75 -29.64
N ASN A 871 -21.71 -1.71 -28.80
CA ASN A 871 -22.18 -3.09 -28.93
C ASN A 871 -23.49 -3.23 -28.16
N ILE A 872 -24.58 -2.74 -28.76
CA ILE A 872 -25.87 -2.59 -28.09
C ILE A 872 -26.88 -3.58 -28.66
N THR A 873 -27.47 -4.42 -27.81
CA THR A 873 -28.58 -5.31 -28.18
C THR A 873 -29.82 -5.05 -27.33
N GLY A 874 -30.98 -5.51 -27.78
CA GLY A 874 -32.22 -5.38 -27.03
C GLY A 874 -33.46 -5.23 -27.92
N LYS A 875 -34.55 -4.75 -27.32
CA LYS A 875 -35.84 -4.57 -28.00
C LYS A 875 -36.62 -3.38 -27.43
N VAL A 876 -36.95 -2.43 -28.31
CA VAL A 876 -37.82 -1.29 -28.00
C VAL A 876 -39.10 -1.42 -28.82
N GLY A 877 -40.23 -1.70 -28.14
CA GLY A 877 -41.51 -1.97 -28.81
C GLY A 877 -41.40 -3.19 -29.74
N SER A 878 -41.65 -2.99 -31.04
CA SER A 878 -41.47 -4.04 -32.07
C SER A 878 -40.07 -4.07 -32.70
N SER A 879 -39.20 -3.11 -32.37
CA SER A 879 -37.90 -2.91 -33.01
C SER A 879 -36.81 -3.65 -32.24
N THR A 880 -36.05 -4.51 -32.91
CA THR A 880 -34.85 -5.14 -32.35
C THR A 880 -33.67 -4.18 -32.51
N LEU A 881 -32.91 -3.96 -31.44
CA LEU A 881 -31.71 -3.14 -31.44
C LEU A 881 -30.49 -3.98 -31.83
N ASN A 882 -29.56 -3.38 -32.57
CA ASN A 882 -28.21 -3.92 -32.79
C ASN A 882 -27.27 -2.78 -33.19
N GLY A 883 -26.29 -2.50 -32.34
CA GLY A 883 -25.24 -1.50 -32.54
C GLY A 883 -25.56 -0.08 -32.04
N PHE A 884 -26.82 0.30 -31.91
CA PHE A 884 -27.21 1.66 -31.49
C PHE A 884 -28.66 1.73 -30.98
N VAL A 885 -28.99 2.83 -30.30
CA VAL A 885 -30.34 3.19 -29.86
C VAL A 885 -30.55 4.72 -29.91
N LEU A 886 -31.77 5.15 -30.25
CA LEU A 886 -32.18 6.55 -30.21
C LEU A 886 -33.07 6.84 -29.01
N TYR A 887 -32.73 7.89 -28.27
CA TYR A 887 -33.42 8.29 -27.05
C TYR A 887 -33.82 9.78 -27.12
N ASN A 888 -35.05 10.09 -26.72
CA ASN A 888 -35.59 11.45 -26.75
C ASN A 888 -35.39 12.11 -25.39
N LEU A 889 -34.58 13.18 -25.36
CA LEU A 889 -34.18 13.87 -24.13
C LEU A 889 -35.25 14.85 -23.60
N ASN A 890 -36.28 15.16 -24.38
CA ASN A 890 -37.35 16.06 -23.94
C ASN A 890 -38.37 15.38 -23.02
N ASN A 891 -38.60 14.08 -23.20
CA ASN A 891 -39.59 13.33 -22.46
C ASN A 891 -39.04 12.06 -21.80
N ASP A 892 -37.72 11.86 -21.88
CA ASP A 892 -37.00 10.74 -21.28
C ASP A 892 -37.57 9.37 -21.71
N THR A 893 -37.79 9.21 -23.02
CA THR A 893 -38.28 7.95 -23.62
C THR A 893 -37.51 7.54 -24.86
N PHE A 894 -37.50 6.24 -25.15
CA PHE A 894 -37.01 5.75 -26.45
C PHE A 894 -37.81 6.36 -27.60
N VAL A 895 -37.13 6.69 -28.70
CA VAL A 895 -37.80 7.09 -29.94
C VAL A 895 -38.68 5.92 -30.44
N LYS A 896 -39.98 6.18 -30.65
CA LYS A 896 -40.98 5.15 -30.97
C LYS A 896 -40.61 4.31 -32.19
N ASN A 897 -40.09 4.95 -33.23
CA ASN A 897 -39.63 4.30 -34.46
C ASN A 897 -38.10 4.31 -34.48
N GLN A 898 -37.50 3.23 -33.98
CA GLN A 898 -36.05 3.04 -34.08
C GLN A 898 -35.67 2.77 -35.55
N PRO A 899 -34.54 3.31 -36.04
CA PRO A 899 -34.02 2.95 -37.36
C PRO A 899 -33.77 1.44 -37.47
N PRO A 900 -33.88 0.83 -38.67
CA PRO A 900 -33.57 -0.58 -38.87
C PRO A 900 -32.17 -0.94 -38.35
N ARG A 901 -32.07 -2.05 -37.61
CA ARG A 901 -30.83 -2.50 -36.96
C ARG A 901 -29.66 -2.69 -37.93
N LEU A 902 -28.44 -2.55 -37.41
CA LEU A 902 -27.23 -2.94 -38.13
C LEU A 902 -27.06 -4.47 -38.07
N THR A 903 -26.41 -5.08 -39.07
CA THR A 903 -26.14 -6.53 -39.05
C THR A 903 -24.76 -6.89 -39.57
N GLY A 904 -24.31 -8.07 -39.10
CA GLY A 904 -23.11 -8.79 -39.50
C GLY A 904 -22.32 -9.30 -38.28
N HIS A 905 -21.01 -9.53 -38.40
CA HIS A 905 -20.24 -10.21 -37.34
C HIS A 905 -19.65 -9.22 -36.33
N GLY A 906 -20.06 -9.33 -35.06
CA GLY A 906 -19.58 -8.47 -33.97
C GLY A 906 -19.95 -7.00 -34.20
N VAL A 907 -21.25 -6.70 -34.32
CA VAL A 907 -21.72 -5.35 -34.64
C VAL A 907 -21.35 -4.37 -33.52
N SER A 908 -20.65 -3.30 -33.88
CA SER A 908 -20.35 -2.19 -32.97
C SER A 908 -20.39 -0.85 -33.69
N VAL A 909 -20.92 0.20 -33.05
CA VAL A 909 -20.82 1.58 -33.52
C VAL A 909 -19.82 2.32 -32.63
N ASN A 910 -18.72 2.77 -33.23
CA ASN A 910 -17.61 3.43 -32.51
C ASN A 910 -17.64 4.95 -32.67
N ALA A 911 -18.28 5.48 -33.72
CA ALA A 911 -18.37 6.91 -33.96
C ALA A 911 -19.72 7.31 -34.58
N ILE A 912 -20.25 8.46 -34.16
CA ILE A 912 -21.47 9.06 -34.73
C ILE A 912 -21.19 10.54 -35.03
N ALA A 913 -21.46 10.98 -36.26
CA ALA A 913 -21.20 12.36 -36.69
C ALA A 913 -22.37 12.93 -37.49
N ALA A 914 -22.97 14.01 -36.99
CA ALA A 914 -23.97 14.78 -37.73
C ALA A 914 -23.30 15.67 -38.78
N ARG A 915 -23.85 15.71 -40.00
CA ARG A 915 -23.33 16.57 -41.05
C ARG A 915 -23.71 18.04 -40.79
N PRO A 916 -22.74 18.97 -40.79
CA PRO A 916 -23.04 20.38 -40.56
C PRO A 916 -24.04 20.94 -41.58
N SER A 917 -25.09 21.59 -41.08
CA SER A 917 -26.16 22.21 -41.88
C SER A 917 -26.97 21.25 -42.78
N ALA A 918 -26.98 19.95 -42.47
CA ALA A 918 -27.80 18.95 -43.14
C ALA A 918 -28.53 18.07 -42.11
N LYS A 919 -29.54 17.32 -42.56
CA LYS A 919 -30.33 16.39 -41.74
C LYS A 919 -29.85 14.94 -41.88
N GLU A 920 -28.52 14.78 -41.98
CA GLU A 920 -27.84 13.49 -42.19
C GLU A 920 -26.98 13.16 -40.96
N VAL A 921 -27.18 11.98 -40.36
CA VAL A 921 -26.38 11.47 -39.23
C VAL A 921 -25.60 10.24 -39.68
N TYR A 922 -24.27 10.31 -39.65
CA TYR A 922 -23.38 9.24 -40.09
C TYR A 922 -22.99 8.37 -38.91
N PHE A 923 -23.00 7.06 -39.11
CA PHE A 923 -22.60 6.04 -38.15
C PHE A 923 -21.38 5.31 -38.70
N GLY A 924 -20.33 5.21 -37.90
CA GLY A 924 -19.09 4.52 -38.22
C GLY A 924 -18.82 3.42 -37.20
N GLY A 925 -18.43 2.23 -37.65
CA GLY A 925 -18.06 1.14 -36.75
C GLY A 925 -17.73 -0.16 -37.48
N GLN A 926 -18.04 -1.28 -36.85
CA GLN A 926 -17.93 -2.63 -37.40
C GLN A 926 -19.34 -3.16 -37.68
N PHE A 927 -19.75 -3.16 -38.94
CA PHE A 927 -21.01 -3.74 -39.42
C PHE A 927 -20.98 -3.85 -40.94
N GLN A 928 -21.90 -4.65 -41.51
CA GLN A 928 -21.93 -4.94 -42.95
C GLN A 928 -23.16 -4.33 -43.63
N THR A 929 -24.31 -4.29 -42.95
CA THR A 929 -25.56 -3.76 -43.51
C THR A 929 -26.38 -3.00 -42.46
N ALA A 930 -27.24 -2.09 -42.92
CA ALA A 930 -28.28 -1.44 -42.13
C ALA A 930 -29.66 -1.86 -42.65
N GLY A 931 -30.36 -2.72 -41.91
CA GLY A 931 -31.52 -3.44 -42.42
C GLY A 931 -31.17 -4.32 -43.63
N ALA A 932 -31.71 -4.00 -44.81
CA ALA A 932 -31.38 -4.67 -46.07
C ALA A 932 -30.32 -3.93 -46.90
N LEU A 933 -29.87 -2.74 -46.47
CA LEU A 933 -28.95 -1.90 -47.22
C LEU A 933 -27.48 -2.28 -46.92
N PRO A 934 -26.68 -2.71 -47.90
CA PRO A 934 -25.27 -2.97 -47.69
C PRO A 934 -24.48 -1.66 -47.61
N CYS A 935 -23.88 -1.38 -46.45
CA CYS A 935 -23.05 -0.20 -46.18
C CYS A 935 -21.99 -0.57 -45.12
N PRO A 936 -20.96 -1.34 -45.51
CA PRO A 936 -19.97 -1.81 -44.55
C PRO A 936 -19.16 -0.65 -43.97
N GLY A 937 -18.98 -0.66 -42.65
CA GLY A 937 -18.20 0.33 -41.91
C GLY A 937 -18.89 1.69 -41.71
N VAL A 938 -19.56 2.25 -42.72
CA VAL A 938 -20.26 3.55 -42.63
C VAL A 938 -21.64 3.53 -43.32
N CYS A 939 -22.68 3.91 -42.59
CA CYS A 939 -24.01 4.23 -43.12
C CYS A 939 -24.43 5.63 -42.62
N PHE A 940 -25.37 6.29 -43.29
CA PHE A 940 -26.00 7.49 -42.72
C PHE A 940 -27.52 7.42 -42.70
N TRP A 941 -28.10 7.94 -41.63
CA TRP A 941 -29.53 8.06 -41.43
C TRP A 941 -29.97 9.46 -41.86
N ASP A 942 -30.89 9.54 -42.83
CA ASP A 942 -31.56 10.79 -43.16
C ASP A 942 -32.73 10.98 -42.20
N THR A 943 -32.67 12.01 -41.35
CA THR A 943 -33.70 12.25 -40.34
C THR A 943 -34.99 12.83 -40.93
N SER A 944 -34.95 13.35 -42.16
CA SER A 944 -36.12 13.90 -42.86
C SER A 944 -36.93 12.78 -43.50
N ASP A 945 -36.24 11.89 -44.21
CA ASP A 945 -36.87 10.77 -44.93
C ASP A 945 -37.02 9.51 -44.06
N GLN A 946 -36.39 9.48 -42.88
CA GLN A 946 -36.35 8.32 -41.98
C GLN A 946 -35.88 7.04 -42.69
N GLN A 947 -34.76 7.15 -43.42
CA GLN A 947 -34.19 6.04 -44.18
C GLN A 947 -32.67 5.98 -44.09
N TRP A 948 -32.15 4.75 -44.16
CA TRP A 948 -30.71 4.48 -44.30
C TRP A 948 -30.24 4.76 -45.72
N ASN A 949 -29.06 5.34 -45.83
CA ASN A 949 -28.36 5.55 -47.08
C ASN A 949 -26.90 5.10 -46.96
N ARG A 950 -26.34 4.66 -48.10
CA ARG A 950 -24.93 4.25 -48.20
C ARG A 950 -24.11 5.43 -48.73
N PRO A 951 -23.09 5.90 -47.99
CA PRO A 951 -22.17 6.90 -48.50
C PRO A 951 -21.16 6.23 -49.44
N GLY A 952 -21.44 6.14 -50.74
CA GLY A 952 -20.51 5.57 -51.73
C GLY A 952 -20.26 4.05 -51.60
N ALA A 953 -19.73 3.43 -52.65
CA ALA A 953 -19.62 1.96 -52.74
C ALA A 953 -18.24 1.37 -52.38
N SER A 954 -17.22 2.20 -52.22
CA SER A 954 -15.81 1.76 -52.23
C SER A 954 -15.15 1.57 -50.86
N LEU A 955 -15.79 1.99 -49.77
CA LEU A 955 -15.27 1.82 -48.42
C LEU A 955 -15.69 0.45 -47.84
N ASP A 956 -14.77 -0.17 -47.12
CA ASP A 956 -14.97 -1.35 -46.26
C ASP A 956 -14.05 -1.25 -45.02
N GLY A 957 -14.26 -2.11 -44.03
CA GLY A 957 -13.45 -2.19 -42.80
C GLY A 957 -14.16 -1.64 -41.55
N THR A 958 -13.38 -1.43 -40.49
CA THR A 958 -13.86 -0.97 -39.19
C THR A 958 -13.47 0.48 -38.95
N VAL A 959 -14.46 1.33 -38.73
CA VAL A 959 -14.24 2.75 -38.42
C VAL A 959 -14.08 2.95 -36.92
N LEU A 960 -13.06 3.70 -36.53
CA LEU A 960 -12.78 4.16 -35.17
C LEU A 960 -13.41 5.54 -34.93
N ALA A 961 -13.15 6.50 -35.83
CA ALA A 961 -13.59 7.88 -35.68
C ALA A 961 -14.11 8.48 -36.99
N LEU A 962 -15.06 9.43 -36.87
CA LEU A 962 -15.63 10.20 -37.96
C LEU A 962 -15.56 11.69 -37.63
N GLU A 963 -14.91 12.50 -38.48
CA GLU A 963 -14.75 13.94 -38.23
C GLU A 963 -14.98 14.76 -39.51
N TRP A 964 -15.82 15.81 -39.43
CA TRP A 964 -16.12 16.65 -40.60
C TRP A 964 -15.06 17.75 -40.78
N LEU A 965 -14.25 17.65 -41.85
CA LEU A 965 -13.32 18.73 -42.25
C LEU A 965 -14.07 19.98 -42.72
N SER A 966 -15.24 19.79 -43.35
CA SER A 966 -16.17 20.83 -43.77
C SER A 966 -17.53 20.21 -44.06
N ASN A 967 -18.58 20.99 -44.31
CA ASN A 967 -19.88 20.46 -44.77
C ASN A 967 -19.84 19.69 -46.14
N LYS A 968 -18.67 19.63 -46.78
CA LYS A 968 -18.42 18.97 -48.08
C LYS A 968 -17.45 17.80 -47.99
N GLN A 969 -16.81 17.54 -46.85
CA GLN A 969 -15.81 16.48 -46.74
C GLN A 969 -15.75 15.91 -45.33
N LEU A 970 -15.90 14.59 -45.23
CA LEU A 970 -15.84 13.79 -44.00
C LEU A 970 -14.52 13.01 -43.98
N LEU A 971 -13.88 12.94 -42.81
CA LEU A 971 -12.73 12.09 -42.51
C LEU A 971 -13.24 10.85 -41.78
N ALA A 972 -12.76 9.67 -42.19
CA ALA A 972 -12.94 8.42 -41.46
C ALA A 972 -11.56 7.86 -41.12
N VAL A 973 -11.38 7.47 -39.86
CA VAL A 973 -10.15 6.89 -39.32
C VAL A 973 -10.46 5.50 -38.79
N GLY A 974 -9.60 4.52 -39.02
CA GLY A 974 -9.77 3.16 -38.54
C GLY A 974 -8.96 2.15 -39.34
N ASN A 975 -9.38 0.89 -39.32
CA ASN A 975 -8.81 -0.15 -40.18
C ASN A 975 -9.67 -0.26 -41.44
N LEU A 976 -9.31 0.50 -42.48
CA LEU A 976 -10.18 0.75 -43.63
C LEU A 976 -9.57 0.19 -44.93
N SER A 977 -10.44 -0.09 -45.89
CA SER A 977 -10.06 -0.38 -47.27
C SER A 977 -10.86 0.50 -48.22
N VAL A 978 -10.19 1.16 -49.16
CA VAL A 978 -10.81 1.94 -50.23
C VAL A 978 -10.44 1.33 -51.57
N ASN A 979 -11.43 0.82 -52.31
CA ASN A 979 -11.22 0.10 -53.57
C ASN A 979 -10.25 -1.10 -53.45
N GLY A 980 -10.23 -1.78 -52.30
CA GLY A 980 -9.36 -2.92 -52.04
C GLY A 980 -7.97 -2.57 -51.48
N ASN A 981 -7.60 -1.29 -51.44
CA ASN A 981 -6.34 -0.83 -50.84
C ASN A 981 -6.52 -0.49 -49.37
N GLN A 982 -5.72 -1.11 -48.50
CA GLN A 982 -5.72 -0.87 -47.05
C GLN A 982 -5.19 0.53 -46.71
N THR A 983 -5.88 1.23 -45.81
CA THR A 983 -5.54 2.59 -45.35
C THR A 983 -6.05 2.82 -43.93
N ALA A 984 -5.31 3.57 -43.12
CA ALA A 984 -5.75 3.97 -41.79
C ALA A 984 -6.76 5.14 -41.82
N ILE A 985 -6.76 5.90 -42.91
CA ILE A 985 -7.57 7.11 -43.07
C ILE A 985 -8.17 7.16 -44.47
N ALA A 986 -9.44 7.53 -44.57
CA ALA A 986 -10.13 7.80 -45.81
C ALA A 986 -10.93 9.11 -45.71
N THR A 987 -11.10 9.81 -46.83
CA THR A 987 -12.00 10.98 -46.91
C THR A 987 -13.16 10.74 -47.84
N TYR A 988 -14.35 11.18 -47.45
CA TYR A 988 -15.58 11.10 -48.23
C TYR A 988 -16.04 12.46 -48.69
N LYS A 989 -16.44 12.56 -49.97
CA LYS A 989 -17.09 13.74 -50.54
C LYS A 989 -18.55 13.41 -50.87
N PRO A 990 -19.54 14.01 -50.17
CA PRO A 990 -20.95 13.76 -50.44
C PRO A 990 -21.36 14.13 -51.87
N LYS A 991 -20.82 15.24 -52.39
CA LYS A 991 -20.99 15.62 -53.80
C LYS A 991 -20.16 14.67 -54.68
N GLY A 992 -20.81 13.61 -55.17
CA GLY A 992 -20.21 12.56 -55.99
C GLY A 992 -20.16 11.19 -55.31
N GLN A 993 -20.45 11.10 -54.01
CA GLN A 993 -20.45 9.85 -53.22
C GLN A 993 -19.14 9.05 -53.34
N THR A 994 -18.00 9.75 -53.24
CA THR A 994 -16.67 9.15 -53.47
C THR A 994 -15.85 9.09 -52.18
N TRP A 995 -15.25 7.93 -51.92
CA TRP A 995 -14.18 7.75 -50.93
C TRP A 995 -12.82 7.78 -51.59
N THR A 996 -11.86 8.41 -50.93
CA THR A 996 -10.45 8.42 -51.31
C THR A 996 -9.59 8.05 -50.12
N ALA A 997 -8.65 7.12 -50.30
CA ALA A 997 -7.62 6.84 -49.31
C ALA A 997 -6.76 8.10 -49.09
N PHE A 998 -6.40 8.36 -47.83
CA PHE A 998 -5.57 9.48 -47.47
C PHE A 998 -4.10 9.20 -47.84
N SER A 999 -3.41 10.17 -48.44
CA SER A 999 -2.00 10.03 -48.80
C SER A 999 -1.14 9.94 -47.53
N GLY A 1000 -0.20 9.00 -47.46
CA GLY A 1000 0.62 8.80 -46.26
C GLY A 1000 0.02 7.87 -45.21
N ALA A 1001 -1.22 7.41 -45.40
CA ALA A 1001 -1.92 6.58 -44.42
C ALA A 1001 -2.01 5.09 -44.82
N SER A 1002 -1.14 4.65 -45.75
CA SER A 1002 -1.07 3.25 -46.17
C SER A 1002 -0.53 2.35 -45.06
N SER A 1003 -0.80 1.04 -45.13
CA SER A 1003 -0.29 0.07 -44.15
C SER A 1003 1.24 -0.05 -44.10
N SER A 1004 1.96 0.41 -45.13
CA SER A 1004 3.42 0.52 -45.13
C SER A 1004 3.95 1.75 -44.39
N GLU A 1005 3.15 2.82 -44.31
CA GLU A 1005 3.56 4.10 -43.71
C GLU A 1005 3.07 4.21 -42.26
N LEU A 1006 1.88 3.66 -41.96
CA LEU A 1006 1.33 3.48 -40.61
C LEU A 1006 1.19 1.97 -40.32
N PRO A 1007 2.30 1.27 -40.00
CA PRO A 1007 2.25 -0.17 -39.73
C PRO A 1007 1.63 -0.44 -38.36
N GLY A 1008 0.41 -0.98 -38.32
CA GLY A 1008 -0.26 -1.36 -37.07
C GLY A 1008 -1.73 -0.99 -37.04
N THR A 1009 -2.28 -0.89 -35.85
CA THR A 1009 -3.69 -0.55 -35.62
C THR A 1009 -3.78 0.81 -34.92
N VAL A 1010 -4.55 1.73 -35.49
CA VAL A 1010 -4.89 3.02 -34.85
C VAL A 1010 -5.99 2.77 -33.82
N THR A 1011 -5.78 3.24 -32.59
CA THR A 1011 -6.70 3.08 -31.45
C THR A 1011 -7.22 4.41 -30.92
N ALA A 1012 -6.58 5.54 -31.24
CA ALA A 1012 -7.03 6.87 -30.84
C ALA A 1012 -6.78 7.92 -31.93
N PHE A 1013 -7.62 8.95 -31.98
CA PHE A 1013 -7.56 10.06 -32.93
C PHE A 1013 -8.06 11.34 -32.27
N THR A 1014 -7.38 12.47 -32.52
CA THR A 1014 -7.91 13.80 -32.16
C THR A 1014 -7.46 14.86 -33.16
N PRO A 1015 -8.31 15.81 -33.56
CA PRO A 1015 -7.89 16.99 -34.31
C PRO A 1015 -6.92 17.87 -33.50
N ALA A 1016 -6.00 18.55 -34.20
CA ALA A 1016 -5.11 19.54 -33.58
C ALA A 1016 -5.46 20.99 -33.92
N ASN A 1017 -6.44 21.19 -34.80
CA ASN A 1017 -7.02 22.48 -35.11
C ASN A 1017 -8.47 22.34 -35.62
N SER A 1018 -9.23 23.43 -35.59
CA SER A 1018 -10.64 23.45 -36.02
C SER A 1018 -10.86 23.11 -37.50
N ALA A 1019 -9.84 23.29 -38.35
CA ALA A 1019 -9.89 22.92 -39.76
C ALA A 1019 -9.61 21.42 -40.01
N VAL A 1020 -9.17 20.68 -38.98
CA VAL A 1020 -8.75 19.27 -39.05
C VAL A 1020 -7.66 19.05 -40.12
N SER A 1021 -6.86 20.10 -40.37
CA SER A 1021 -5.73 20.02 -41.31
C SER A 1021 -4.48 19.48 -40.62
N LYS A 1022 -4.44 19.53 -39.29
CA LYS A 1022 -3.47 18.89 -38.42
C LYS A 1022 -4.23 18.02 -37.42
N PHE A 1023 -3.68 16.86 -37.08
CA PHE A 1023 -4.31 15.91 -36.15
C PHE A 1023 -3.29 14.93 -35.59
N TRP A 1024 -3.68 14.21 -34.55
CA TRP A 1024 -2.87 13.18 -33.91
C TRP A 1024 -3.50 11.81 -34.05
N LEU A 1025 -2.65 10.79 -34.11
CA LEU A 1025 -3.01 9.37 -34.05
C LEU A 1025 -2.25 8.70 -32.92
N GLY A 1026 -2.95 7.83 -32.20
CA GLY A 1026 -2.40 6.89 -31.25
C GLY A 1026 -2.72 5.47 -31.70
N GLY A 1027 -1.83 4.53 -31.43
CA GLY A 1027 -2.06 3.14 -31.82
C GLY A 1027 -1.00 2.18 -31.35
N THR A 1028 -1.03 0.98 -31.90
CA THR A 1028 -0.11 -0.10 -31.57
C THR A 1028 0.54 -0.61 -32.85
N TYR A 1029 1.87 -0.66 -32.87
CA TYR A 1029 2.66 -1.30 -33.92
C TYR A 1029 2.43 -2.82 -33.91
N ASN A 1030 2.77 -3.48 -35.02
CA ASN A 1030 2.65 -4.95 -35.14
C ASN A 1030 3.49 -5.75 -34.13
N ASN A 1031 4.49 -5.12 -33.49
CA ASN A 1031 5.32 -5.73 -32.44
C ASN A 1031 4.72 -5.58 -31.02
N GLY A 1032 3.56 -4.95 -30.88
CA GLY A 1032 2.88 -4.70 -29.61
C GLY A 1032 3.33 -3.43 -28.86
N SER A 1033 4.27 -2.64 -29.38
CA SER A 1033 4.62 -1.32 -28.80
C SER A 1033 3.63 -0.25 -29.24
N SER A 1034 3.35 0.72 -28.36
CA SER A 1034 2.47 1.85 -28.68
C SER A 1034 3.20 2.86 -29.58
N PHE A 1035 2.41 3.65 -30.31
CA PHE A 1035 2.91 4.77 -31.09
C PHE A 1035 2.02 5.99 -30.96
N LEU A 1036 2.65 7.14 -31.16
CA LEU A 1036 1.99 8.43 -31.24
C LEU A 1036 2.53 9.16 -32.47
N ALA A 1037 1.63 9.65 -33.33
CA ALA A 1037 1.99 10.28 -34.60
C ALA A 1037 1.22 11.58 -34.82
N ALA A 1038 1.94 12.66 -35.11
CA ALA A 1038 1.38 13.95 -35.48
C ALA A 1038 1.34 14.09 -37.00
N TYR A 1039 0.19 14.46 -37.56
CA TYR A 1039 0.08 14.89 -38.96
C TYR A 1039 0.17 16.40 -39.04
N ASP A 1040 1.22 16.90 -39.73
CA ASP A 1040 1.53 18.34 -39.79
C ASP A 1040 0.78 19.11 -40.90
N GLY A 1041 -0.03 18.41 -41.70
CA GLY A 1041 -0.66 18.93 -42.92
C GLY A 1041 -0.08 18.33 -44.21
N SER A 1042 1.09 17.70 -44.12
CA SER A 1042 1.80 17.09 -45.24
C SER A 1042 2.31 15.68 -44.97
N SER A 1043 2.81 15.40 -43.77
CA SER A 1043 3.44 14.13 -43.41
C SER A 1043 3.19 13.75 -41.95
N PHE A 1044 3.35 12.46 -41.64
CA PHE A 1044 3.31 11.94 -40.28
C PHE A 1044 4.68 12.04 -39.61
N GLN A 1045 4.72 12.64 -38.42
CA GLN A 1045 5.87 12.71 -37.54
C GLN A 1045 5.62 11.78 -36.34
N PHE A 1046 6.41 10.73 -36.21
CA PHE A 1046 6.28 9.76 -35.12
C PHE A 1046 7.10 10.18 -33.91
N VAL A 1047 6.44 10.19 -32.74
CA VAL A 1047 7.11 10.38 -31.45
C VAL A 1047 7.75 9.06 -31.04
N ARG A 1048 9.02 9.12 -30.61
CA ARG A 1048 9.77 7.96 -30.13
C ARG A 1048 9.96 8.04 -28.63
N ASN A 1049 9.94 6.89 -27.95
CA ASN A 1049 10.28 6.74 -26.53
C ASN A 1049 9.43 7.60 -25.57
N ALA A 1050 8.20 7.97 -25.96
CA ALA A 1050 7.28 8.64 -25.03
C ALA A 1050 6.71 7.67 -23.98
N PHE A 1051 6.61 6.39 -24.33
CA PHE A 1051 6.01 5.34 -23.51
C PHE A 1051 6.74 4.01 -23.68
N ASP A 1052 6.73 3.20 -22.62
CA ASP A 1052 7.30 1.85 -22.58
C ASP A 1052 6.29 0.77 -23.00
N LYS A 1053 6.81 -0.46 -23.17
CA LYS A 1053 6.00 -1.64 -23.53
C LYS A 1053 4.95 -1.92 -22.44
N GLY A 1054 3.73 -2.25 -22.86
CA GLY A 1054 2.57 -2.41 -21.97
C GLY A 1054 1.60 -1.22 -22.03
N THR A 1055 2.00 -0.13 -22.69
CA THR A 1055 1.14 1.02 -22.94
C THR A 1055 0.02 0.70 -23.93
N ILE A 1056 -1.22 1.06 -23.55
CA ILE A 1056 -2.42 1.02 -24.37
C ILE A 1056 -3.02 2.43 -24.40
N ILE A 1057 -2.95 3.10 -25.54
CA ILE A 1057 -3.54 4.44 -25.73
C ILE A 1057 -5.01 4.26 -26.13
N ARG A 1058 -5.92 4.81 -25.32
CA ARG A 1058 -7.38 4.75 -25.50
C ARG A 1058 -7.95 6.06 -26.04
N GLY A 1059 -7.38 7.20 -25.64
CA GLY A 1059 -7.84 8.52 -26.06
C GLY A 1059 -6.70 9.51 -26.23
N LEU A 1060 -6.97 10.54 -27.02
CA LEU A 1060 -6.08 11.67 -27.27
C LEU A 1060 -6.92 12.94 -27.26
N GLU A 1061 -6.38 14.03 -26.72
CA GLU A 1061 -7.05 15.32 -26.77
C GLU A 1061 -6.07 16.48 -26.68
N ILE A 1062 -6.29 17.54 -27.45
CA ILE A 1062 -5.46 18.76 -27.39
C ILE A 1062 -6.05 19.73 -26.36
N LEU A 1063 -5.27 20.06 -25.34
CA LEU A 1063 -5.68 21.00 -24.30
C LEU A 1063 -4.99 22.36 -24.48
N PRO A 1064 -5.69 23.47 -24.19
CA PRO A 1064 -5.08 24.80 -24.21
C PRO A 1064 -4.10 25.02 -23.06
N LEU A 1065 -3.10 25.87 -23.31
CA LEU A 1065 -2.21 26.39 -22.28
C LEU A 1065 -2.46 27.88 -22.03
N SER A 1066 -2.43 28.28 -20.77
CA SER A 1066 -2.41 29.71 -20.39
C SER A 1066 -1.02 30.32 -20.59
N LYS A 1067 0.03 29.47 -20.61
CA LYS A 1067 1.43 29.84 -20.82
C LYS A 1067 2.09 28.92 -21.84
N ASN A 1068 2.68 29.53 -22.87
CA ASN A 1068 3.34 28.78 -23.94
C ASN A 1068 4.56 28.00 -23.45
N HIS A 1069 4.76 26.79 -23.99
CA HIS A 1069 5.99 26.01 -23.85
C HIS A 1069 7.00 26.37 -24.96
N ASP A 1070 8.20 25.78 -24.93
CA ASP A 1070 9.21 26.00 -25.97
C ASP A 1070 8.76 25.47 -27.34
N ALA A 1071 9.14 26.14 -28.43
CA ALA A 1071 8.70 25.75 -29.76
C ALA A 1071 9.20 24.36 -30.17
N VAL A 1072 8.27 23.50 -30.59
CA VAL A 1072 8.52 22.14 -31.10
C VAL A 1072 7.83 21.94 -32.45
N SER A 1073 8.28 20.97 -33.25
CA SER A 1073 7.76 20.77 -34.60
C SER A 1073 6.42 20.03 -34.66
N THR A 1074 6.07 19.29 -33.62
CA THR A 1074 4.93 18.37 -33.58
C THR A 1074 3.67 18.99 -32.95
N LEU A 1075 3.82 20.05 -32.16
CA LEU A 1075 2.77 20.64 -31.33
C LEU A 1075 2.93 22.16 -31.30
N ASN A 1076 1.84 22.92 -31.34
CA ASN A 1076 1.94 24.38 -31.21
C ASN A 1076 2.30 24.74 -29.76
N ASP A 1077 2.98 25.87 -29.56
CA ASP A 1077 3.49 26.28 -28.25
C ASP A 1077 2.40 26.63 -27.22
N ASP A 1078 1.18 26.90 -27.68
CA ASP A 1078 -0.02 27.14 -26.86
C ASP A 1078 -0.87 25.88 -26.61
N GLN A 1079 -0.35 24.70 -26.95
CA GLN A 1079 -1.06 23.42 -26.87
C GLN A 1079 -0.30 22.41 -26.02
N THR A 1080 -1.03 21.52 -25.35
CA THR A 1080 -0.49 20.26 -24.83
C THR A 1080 -1.36 19.11 -25.30
N LEU A 1081 -0.78 17.93 -25.49
CA LEU A 1081 -1.53 16.73 -25.87
C LEU A 1081 -1.78 15.88 -24.63
N LEU A 1082 -3.03 15.76 -24.22
CA LEU A 1082 -3.46 14.78 -23.24
C LEU A 1082 -3.55 13.41 -23.91
N VAL A 1083 -2.84 12.43 -23.34
CA VAL A 1083 -2.91 11.02 -23.73
C VAL A 1083 -3.60 10.28 -22.60
N THR A 1084 -4.63 9.49 -22.90
CA THR A 1084 -5.35 8.68 -21.90
C THR A 1084 -5.26 7.20 -22.24
N GLY A 1085 -5.22 6.35 -21.22
CA GLY A 1085 -5.20 4.91 -21.40
C GLY A 1085 -4.67 4.17 -20.19
N HIS A 1086 -4.02 3.04 -20.45
CA HIS A 1086 -3.11 2.40 -19.52
C HIS A 1086 -1.69 2.72 -20.00
N LEU A 1087 -1.02 3.70 -19.38
CA LEU A 1087 0.23 4.25 -19.87
C LEU A 1087 1.39 3.80 -18.99
N VAL A 1088 2.48 3.34 -19.60
CA VAL A 1088 3.74 3.04 -18.92
C VAL A 1088 4.73 4.12 -19.31
N ILE A 1089 5.00 5.06 -18.40
CA ILE A 1089 5.88 6.22 -18.64
C ILE A 1089 7.30 5.85 -18.17
N PRO A 1090 8.33 6.08 -19.02
CA PRO A 1090 9.72 5.82 -18.64
C PRO A 1090 10.11 6.50 -17.33
N ASP A 1091 10.87 5.80 -16.49
CA ASP A 1091 11.36 6.27 -15.17
C ASP A 1091 10.27 6.64 -14.14
N PHE A 1092 9.00 6.39 -14.44
CA PHE A 1092 7.86 6.65 -13.55
C PHE A 1092 7.02 5.40 -13.28
N GLY A 1093 6.60 4.67 -14.33
CA GLY A 1093 5.68 3.54 -14.22
C GLY A 1093 4.27 3.85 -14.73
N ASN A 1094 3.25 3.30 -14.06
CA ASN A 1094 1.87 3.32 -14.55
C ASN A 1094 1.15 4.66 -14.29
N ALA A 1095 0.54 5.22 -15.34
CA ALA A 1095 -0.35 6.38 -15.27
C ALA A 1095 -1.59 6.16 -16.15
N SER A 1096 -2.68 6.83 -15.83
CA SER A 1096 -3.95 6.72 -16.58
C SER A 1096 -4.12 7.87 -17.57
N ALA A 1097 -3.50 9.02 -17.30
CA ALA A 1097 -3.35 10.10 -18.24
C ALA A 1097 -1.97 10.78 -18.13
N ALA A 1098 -1.47 11.27 -19.27
CA ALA A 1098 -0.21 12.00 -19.35
C ALA A 1098 -0.35 13.24 -20.25
N LEU A 1099 0.30 14.33 -19.87
CA LEU A 1099 0.42 15.54 -20.69
C LEU A 1099 1.72 15.48 -21.49
N PHE A 1100 1.62 15.60 -22.81
CA PHE A 1100 2.75 15.59 -23.73
C PHE A 1100 2.93 16.97 -24.37
N ASN A 1101 4.06 17.61 -24.06
CA ASN A 1101 4.41 18.96 -24.55
C ASN A 1101 5.18 18.96 -25.89
N GLY A 1102 5.25 17.82 -26.58
CA GLY A 1102 6.03 17.65 -27.81
C GLY A 1102 7.40 16.99 -27.61
N THR A 1103 7.94 16.98 -26.39
CA THR A 1103 9.21 16.29 -26.06
C THR A 1103 9.06 15.25 -24.96
N THR A 1104 8.26 15.53 -23.94
CA THR A 1104 8.21 14.76 -22.70
C THR A 1104 6.76 14.46 -22.34
N ALA A 1105 6.49 13.22 -21.93
CA ALA A 1105 5.20 12.82 -21.37
C ALA A 1105 5.29 12.90 -19.84
N THR A 1106 4.54 13.81 -19.25
CA THR A 1106 4.47 13.98 -17.79
C THR A 1106 3.19 13.31 -17.28
N PRO A 1107 3.25 12.45 -16.25
CA PRO A 1107 2.05 11.90 -15.62
C PRO A 1107 1.11 13.02 -15.17
N PHE A 1108 -0.20 12.84 -15.32
CA PHE A 1108 -1.21 13.83 -14.96
C PHE A 1108 -2.28 13.25 -14.04
N ILE A 1109 -2.90 12.14 -14.46
CA ILE A 1109 -3.87 11.41 -13.65
C ILE A 1109 -3.35 10.01 -13.37
N LEU A 1110 -3.35 9.65 -12.09
CA LEU A 1110 -3.16 8.30 -11.59
C LEU A 1110 -4.52 7.75 -11.22
N SER A 1111 -4.79 6.48 -11.52
CA SER A 1111 -5.99 5.83 -11.07
C SER A 1111 -5.71 4.40 -10.61
N THR A 1112 -6.57 3.90 -9.72
CA THR A 1112 -6.47 2.56 -9.14
C THR A 1112 -7.83 1.88 -9.15
N LYS A 1113 -7.81 0.56 -9.14
CA LYS A 1113 -8.98 -0.30 -8.93
C LYS A 1113 -9.04 -0.72 -7.46
N SER A 1114 -10.20 -1.24 -7.05
CA SER A 1114 -10.52 -1.74 -5.70
C SER A 1114 -9.61 -2.87 -5.21
N ASN A 1115 -8.98 -3.61 -6.15
CA ASN A 1115 -7.97 -4.63 -5.86
C ASN A 1115 -6.54 -4.05 -5.72
N GLY A 1116 -6.36 -2.74 -5.81
CA GLY A 1116 -5.05 -2.07 -5.76
C GLY A 1116 -4.28 -2.06 -7.08
N GLU A 1117 -4.79 -2.66 -8.16
CA GLU A 1117 -4.16 -2.60 -9.48
C GLU A 1117 -4.30 -1.20 -10.10
N ALA A 1118 -3.38 -0.86 -11.01
CA ALA A 1118 -3.47 0.37 -11.79
C ALA A 1118 -4.76 0.38 -12.63
N GLY A 1119 -5.51 1.48 -12.55
CA GLY A 1119 -6.67 1.72 -13.39
C GLY A 1119 -6.27 2.17 -14.81
N SER A 1120 -7.28 2.47 -15.63
CA SER A 1120 -7.06 3.05 -16.96
C SER A 1120 -8.12 4.09 -17.30
N MET A 1121 -7.75 5.10 -18.07
CA MET A 1121 -8.68 6.16 -18.48
C MET A 1121 -9.05 6.02 -19.96
N SER A 1122 -10.34 6.13 -20.28
CA SER A 1122 -10.90 5.92 -21.60
C SER A 1122 -11.09 7.22 -22.37
N GLN A 1123 -11.87 8.18 -21.87
CA GLN A 1123 -12.20 9.41 -22.59
C GLN A 1123 -12.14 10.65 -21.67
N VAL A 1124 -11.81 11.81 -22.26
CA VAL A 1124 -12.19 13.13 -21.75
C VAL A 1124 -13.24 13.73 -22.66
N PHE A 1125 -14.31 14.29 -22.08
CA PHE A 1125 -15.33 15.01 -22.83
C PHE A 1125 -15.64 16.36 -22.21
N PHE A 1126 -16.10 17.28 -23.05
CA PHE A 1126 -16.25 18.70 -22.73
C PHE A 1126 -17.64 19.20 -23.10
N GLU A 1127 -18.12 20.21 -22.38
CA GLU A 1127 -19.38 20.88 -22.68
C GLU A 1127 -19.30 21.67 -23.99
N ASN A 1128 -18.23 22.43 -24.16
CA ASN A 1128 -18.02 23.27 -25.33
C ASN A 1128 -17.10 22.58 -26.33
N LYS A 1129 -17.33 22.84 -27.62
CA LYS A 1129 -16.43 22.36 -28.67
C LYS A 1129 -15.03 22.93 -28.43
N ASN A 1130 -14.05 22.04 -28.38
CA ASN A 1130 -12.66 22.42 -28.18
C ASN A 1130 -12.21 23.44 -29.25
N PRO A 1131 -11.66 24.60 -28.85
CA PRO A 1131 -11.18 25.61 -29.79
C PRO A 1131 -9.96 25.11 -30.59
N TYR A 1132 -9.22 24.14 -30.04
CA TYR A 1132 -7.88 23.70 -30.45
C TYR A 1132 -6.92 24.89 -30.67
N THR A 1133 -7.07 25.82 -29.74
CA THR A 1133 -6.36 27.08 -29.44
C THR A 1133 -5.97 27.99 -30.59
N SER A 1134 -5.44 29.15 -30.21
CA SER A 1134 -5.91 30.45 -30.66
C SER A 1134 -4.76 31.24 -31.30
N GLY A 1135 -4.97 31.99 -32.37
CA GLY A 1135 -6.12 32.88 -32.52
C GLY A 1135 -5.80 34.20 -31.85
N GLY A 1136 -5.24 35.14 -32.63
CA GLY A 1136 -5.05 36.52 -32.19
C GLY A 1136 -6.39 37.14 -31.76
N LYS A 1137 -6.35 37.96 -30.71
CA LYS A 1137 -7.48 38.73 -30.17
C LYS A 1137 -8.36 39.33 -31.26
N HIS A 1138 -9.41 38.64 -31.70
CA HIS A 1138 -10.43 39.24 -32.52
C HIS A 1138 -11.41 39.93 -31.58
N LEU A 1139 -11.36 41.26 -31.60
CA LEU A 1139 -12.42 42.09 -31.04
C LEU A 1139 -13.74 41.67 -31.67
N SER A 1140 -14.83 41.59 -30.90
CA SER A 1140 -16.13 41.20 -31.45
C SER A 1140 -16.46 42.06 -32.68
N ASN A 1141 -17.19 41.50 -33.66
CA ASN A 1141 -17.56 42.24 -34.87
C ASN A 1141 -18.20 43.60 -34.54
N GLY A 1142 -18.93 43.70 -33.42
CA GLY A 1142 -19.48 44.96 -32.91
C GLY A 1142 -18.41 45.98 -32.50
N ILE A 1143 -17.36 45.55 -31.80
CA ILE A 1143 -16.25 46.44 -31.39
C ILE A 1143 -15.41 46.87 -32.60
N VAL A 1144 -15.20 45.98 -33.59
CA VAL A 1144 -14.49 46.34 -34.83
C VAL A 1144 -15.27 47.39 -35.61
N VAL A 1145 -16.58 47.26 -35.69
CA VAL A 1145 -17.46 48.27 -36.29
C VAL A 1145 -17.40 49.59 -35.50
N LEU A 1146 -17.40 49.54 -34.16
CA LEU A 1146 -17.29 50.73 -33.31
C LEU A 1146 -15.96 51.47 -33.49
N ILE A 1147 -14.83 50.74 -33.50
CA ILE A 1147 -13.50 51.32 -33.69
C ILE A 1147 -13.37 51.90 -35.09
N SER A 1148 -13.85 51.19 -36.12
CA SER A 1148 -13.87 51.68 -37.51
C SER A 1148 -14.72 52.95 -37.64
N PHE A 1149 -15.86 53.00 -36.95
CA PHE A 1149 -16.71 54.18 -36.90
C PHE A 1149 -16.02 55.37 -36.21
N CYS A 1150 -15.37 55.15 -35.06
CA CYS A 1150 -14.60 56.17 -34.36
C CYS A 1150 -13.42 56.70 -35.18
N LEU A 1151 -12.69 55.82 -35.88
CA LEU A 1151 -11.59 56.20 -36.77
C LEU A 1151 -12.09 56.99 -37.98
N ALA A 1152 -13.22 56.59 -38.57
CA ALA A 1152 -13.85 57.32 -39.67
C ALA A 1152 -14.28 58.73 -39.21
N LEU A 1153 -14.92 58.84 -38.04
CA LEU A 1153 -15.34 60.12 -37.48
C LEU A 1153 -14.14 61.01 -37.15
N GLY A 1154 -13.05 60.44 -36.60
CA GLY A 1154 -11.79 61.13 -36.34
C GLY A 1154 -11.12 61.64 -37.63
N CYS A 1155 -11.12 60.85 -38.70
CA CYS A 1155 -10.60 61.27 -40.00
C CYS A 1155 -11.41 62.42 -40.60
N VAL A 1156 -12.75 62.37 -40.50
CA VAL A 1156 -13.62 63.46 -40.95
C VAL A 1156 -13.34 64.74 -40.15
N PHE A 1157 -13.20 64.65 -38.82
CA PHE A 1157 -12.85 65.79 -37.98
C PHE A 1157 -11.48 66.37 -38.35
N LEU A 1158 -10.47 65.54 -38.61
CA LEU A 1158 -9.15 65.98 -39.05
C LEU A 1158 -9.19 66.67 -40.41
N ILE A 1159 -9.98 66.17 -41.37
CA ILE A 1159 -10.19 66.82 -42.68
C ILE A 1159 -10.87 68.17 -42.49
N VAL A 1160 -11.89 68.27 -41.63
CA VAL A 1160 -12.57 69.54 -41.34
C VAL A 1160 -11.63 70.53 -40.66
N ILE A 1161 -10.84 70.09 -39.68
CA ILE A 1161 -9.84 70.93 -39.00
C ILE A 1161 -8.77 71.40 -39.99
N CYS A 1162 -8.26 70.50 -40.84
CA CYS A 1162 -7.33 70.87 -41.90
C CYS A 1162 -7.97 71.89 -42.85
N GLY A 1163 -9.23 71.70 -43.24
CA GLY A 1163 -9.99 72.65 -44.05
C GLY A 1163 -10.18 74.01 -43.38
N VAL A 1164 -10.48 74.05 -42.08
CA VAL A 1164 -10.60 75.29 -41.30
C VAL A 1164 -9.26 75.99 -41.15
N ILE A 1165 -8.17 75.24 -40.90
CA ILE A 1165 -6.81 75.78 -40.84
C ILE A 1165 -6.42 76.32 -42.21
N PHE A 1166 -6.70 75.59 -43.30
CA PHE A 1166 -6.42 76.03 -44.67
C PHE A 1166 -7.21 77.29 -45.01
N ASN A 1167 -8.50 77.37 -44.64
CA ASN A 1167 -9.34 78.54 -44.81
C ASN A 1167 -8.83 79.73 -43.97
N LYS A 1168 -8.34 79.49 -42.75
CA LYS A 1168 -7.76 80.52 -41.88
C LYS A 1168 -6.40 81.03 -42.41
N ILE A 1169 -5.59 80.15 -43.00
CA ILE A 1169 -4.33 80.50 -43.69
C ILE A 1169 -4.64 81.28 -44.98
N GLN A 1170 -5.64 80.85 -45.76
CA GLN A 1170 -6.10 81.52 -46.97
C GLN A 1170 -6.65 82.92 -46.65
N ARG A 1171 -7.49 83.06 -45.61
CA ARG A 1171 -7.99 84.35 -45.13
C ARG A 1171 -6.90 85.25 -44.54
N ARG A 1172 -5.84 84.70 -43.94
CA ARG A 1172 -4.65 85.49 -43.54
C ARG A 1172 -3.84 85.99 -44.73
N ARG A 1173 -3.75 85.21 -45.82
CA ARG A 1173 -3.02 85.58 -47.04
C ARG A 1173 -3.79 86.52 -47.96
N GLN A 1174 -5.13 86.47 -47.96
CA GLN A 1174 -5.95 87.24 -48.89
C GLN A 1174 -6.36 88.64 -48.41
N GLY A 1175 -6.02 89.02 -47.17
CA GLY A 1175 -6.29 90.37 -46.66
C GLY A 1175 -7.79 90.67 -46.52
N TYR A 1176 -8.13 91.61 -45.64
CA TYR A 1176 -9.51 91.94 -45.33
C TYR A 1176 -10.14 92.75 -46.49
N MET A 1177 -10.92 92.10 -47.37
CA MET A 1177 -11.77 92.82 -48.33
C MET A 1177 -13.11 93.16 -47.67
N ARG A 1178 -13.40 94.46 -47.53
CA ARG A 1178 -14.72 94.96 -47.10
C ARG A 1178 -15.81 94.46 -48.05
N ALA A 1179 -16.88 93.94 -47.47
CA ALA A 1179 -18.08 93.54 -48.20
C ALA A 1179 -18.73 94.74 -48.91
N PRO A 1180 -19.05 94.67 -50.21
CA PRO A 1180 -19.90 95.65 -50.87
C PRO A 1180 -21.36 95.43 -50.43
N GLN A 1181 -21.98 96.48 -49.91
CA GLN A 1181 -23.42 96.54 -49.66
C GLN A 1181 -24.15 96.98 -50.94
N ALA A 1182 -25.13 96.19 -51.37
CA ALA A 1182 -26.25 96.55 -52.24
C ALA A 1182 -27.35 95.51 -51.95
N VAL A 1183 -28.39 95.78 -51.17
CA VAL A 1183 -29.57 96.63 -51.41
C VAL A 1183 -30.33 96.26 -52.70
N GLY A 1184 -31.43 95.51 -52.50
CA GLY A 1184 -32.64 95.54 -53.32
C GLY A 1184 -32.64 94.77 -54.64
N THR A 1185 -33.45 93.69 -54.72
CA THR A 1185 -34.72 93.65 -55.49
C THR A 1185 -35.18 92.19 -55.70
N ASP A 1186 -36.43 91.96 -55.31
CA ASP A 1186 -37.46 91.11 -55.92
C ASP A 1186 -37.13 89.78 -56.64
N ARG A 1187 -37.82 88.73 -56.14
CA ARG A 1187 -38.31 87.53 -56.86
C ARG A 1187 -39.07 87.91 -58.16
N PRO A 1188 -39.59 86.95 -58.97
CA PRO A 1188 -39.20 85.58 -59.36
C PRO A 1188 -39.30 85.38 -60.90
N SER A 1189 -38.93 84.21 -61.46
CA SER A 1189 -39.73 83.47 -62.48
C SER A 1189 -38.95 82.34 -63.17
N ASN A 1190 -39.67 81.24 -63.37
CA ASN A 1190 -39.30 80.05 -64.13
C ASN A 1190 -39.06 80.33 -65.63
N MET A 1191 -38.45 79.33 -66.30
CA MET A 1191 -38.27 79.10 -67.75
C MET A 1191 -36.79 79.19 -68.15
N ARG A 1192 -36.18 78.26 -68.92
CA ARG A 1192 -36.71 77.25 -69.81
C ARG A 1192 -35.62 76.23 -70.19
N ARG A 1193 -36.09 75.08 -70.65
CA ARG A 1193 -35.36 73.95 -71.26
C ARG A 1193 -34.80 74.25 -72.67
N LEU A 1194 -33.82 73.38 -73.04
CA LEU A 1194 -33.48 72.82 -74.37
C LEU A 1194 -32.75 73.79 -75.34
N PRO A 1195 -31.92 73.34 -76.33
CA PRO A 1195 -31.99 72.07 -77.09
C PRO A 1195 -30.57 71.53 -77.53
N PRO A 1196 -30.32 70.96 -78.74
CA PRO A 1196 -30.13 69.54 -78.97
C PRO A 1196 -28.91 69.23 -79.89
N GLU A 1197 -27.68 69.17 -79.37
CA GLU A 1197 -26.48 69.04 -80.23
C GLU A 1197 -25.52 67.90 -79.81
N TYR A 1198 -25.79 67.21 -78.69
CA TYR A 1198 -25.02 66.03 -78.28
C TYR A 1198 -25.73 64.69 -78.59
N LEU A 1199 -26.75 64.77 -79.45
CA LEU A 1199 -27.34 63.66 -80.19
C LEU A 1199 -26.38 63.25 -81.34
N PHE A 1200 -25.73 62.10 -81.16
CA PHE A 1200 -25.16 61.23 -82.21
C PHE A 1200 -23.80 61.58 -82.80
N ASN A 1201 -22.72 61.11 -82.15
CA ASN A 1201 -21.63 60.57 -82.94
C ASN A 1201 -21.15 59.21 -82.40
N SER A 1202 -21.23 58.21 -83.26
CA SER A 1202 -20.76 56.83 -83.16
C SER A 1202 -21.62 55.78 -82.42
N ILE A 1203 -22.77 55.53 -83.03
CA ILE A 1203 -23.15 54.14 -83.37
C ILE A 1203 -22.08 53.58 -84.32
N LYS A 1204 -21.31 52.58 -83.90
CA LYS A 1204 -20.83 51.46 -84.74
C LYS A 1204 -20.68 50.21 -83.85
N GLN A 1205 -21.47 49.20 -84.20
CA GLN A 1205 -21.56 47.80 -83.74
C GLN A 1205 -20.21 47.04 -83.58
N PRO A 1206 -20.17 45.71 -83.27
CA PRO A 1206 -20.86 44.89 -82.24
C PRO A 1206 -19.91 43.89 -81.49
N ASN A 1207 -20.37 43.35 -80.35
CA ASN A 1207 -20.20 42.00 -79.70
C ASN A 1207 -18.95 41.08 -79.94
N PRO A 1208 -18.67 40.03 -79.12
CA PRO A 1208 -19.16 39.68 -77.77
C PRO A 1208 -18.08 39.09 -76.79
N ALA A 1209 -18.55 38.79 -75.58
CA ALA A 1209 -18.24 37.60 -74.74
C ALA A 1209 -17.16 37.64 -73.63
N ALA A 1210 -17.68 37.21 -72.47
CA ALA A 1210 -17.13 36.47 -71.32
C ALA A 1210 -15.99 37.06 -70.46
N PRO A 1211 -16.11 37.00 -69.11
CA PRO A 1211 -15.10 37.46 -68.18
C PRO A 1211 -14.15 36.32 -67.74
N THR A 1212 -12.87 36.67 -67.62
CA THR A 1212 -11.86 36.18 -66.66
C THR A 1212 -10.86 37.35 -66.54
N ILE A 1213 -10.26 37.71 -65.41
CA ILE A 1213 -9.84 36.98 -64.20
C ILE A 1213 -10.24 37.79 -62.97
#